data_AF-A0A1G4QWP8-F1
#
_entry.id   AF-A0A1G4QWP8-F1
#
_cell.length_a   1.000
_cell.length_b   1.000
_cell.length_c   1.000
_cell.angle_alpha   90.00
_cell.angle_beta   90.00
_cell.angle_gamma   90.00
#
_symmetry.space_group_name_H-M   'P 1'
#
loop_
_entity.id
_entity.type
_entity.pdbx_description
1 polymer ?
#
loop_
_entity_poly.entity_id
_entity_poly.type
_entity_poly.pdbx_seq_one_letter_code
_entity_poly.pdbx_strand_id
1 'polypeptide(L)'
;MIKLTDILSRIVVTFVAAMLLAGCVSCSSQDDSSGITEISYETPANIDNKMFSSSTATIPDTAKDVTTLFELDGKVCLIRKSFDNSDEEAHISIFNSDGTVDRKCDIECGKALSFCCHGDRLYCYTDNINGAVIEIDIYNWDGVLQEHNSISSQSIGPAMIIRDTESGNVICGTMGAAVIGEHGEVTCSVEYEEPMNLDGFFEADGSYYIVGRPLDAELATYYKIDLENGSCTRSVSWEELGGTLDSSFSIESPDYNGHIYDNEKGYIYRFDPGSRQATPVARIDNMLVQPPKNALTITNYLHILSDDLFCWYYPYDTGVSDLVIITPDDSLNLTDRTEIVVKGVDVANDDLLQYAAYVYNSTQDEYVVRIRDLGVKYTNASEAQAAILNVMTQFENGDTPDIFYGPLFDYQYWGDNGMVIDMSLYLEDVINGGKILPNIRKIMQGESGEVYQVFAGFNMWGFWGKISQYPDGVQNYTQMSDLVPLYSCDIADMIIRYHIRELHEEGRMLTEEELTDIIEFSIANGYGPDEQLGYIDMSDVGIGDYSLYLGYLSTPKQMREMARSFRDTPVFAGTPTVDVPIHMIYPWGQMAVSSSAEHPEACCDFISVILSEEVQNTVPFSSEIPVNSEVWNKYMGYMRNPDSIPMDSEDSGYILLAGIDPYNEDESDIGFEDDVLEVYMASVMKADTVMSFDWGLYNVITSEVNAYYNAGKPVDQIASSLESRIRLYVQENY
;
A
#
# COMPACT_ATOMS: atom_id res chain seq x y z
N MET A 1 -1.84 -42.66 30.57
CA MET A 1 -2.80 -41.58 30.25
C MET A 1 -3.35 -40.84 31.47
N ILE A 2 -3.81 -41.48 32.56
CA ILE A 2 -4.42 -40.74 33.70
C ILE A 2 -3.43 -39.93 34.57
N LYS A 3 -2.11 -40.19 34.50
CA LYS A 3 -1.09 -39.43 35.26
C LYS A 3 -0.53 -38.20 34.54
N LEU A 4 -0.78 -38.04 33.24
CA LEU A 4 -0.27 -36.88 32.48
C LEU A 4 -1.22 -35.67 32.61
N THR A 5 -2.52 -35.93 32.68
CA THR A 5 -3.57 -34.92 32.88
C THR A 5 -3.50 -34.22 34.24
N ASP A 6 -3.04 -34.92 35.28
CA ASP A 6 -2.94 -34.39 36.65
C ASP A 6 -1.67 -33.55 36.88
N ILE A 7 -0.67 -33.70 36.00
CA ILE A 7 0.55 -32.87 35.99
C ILE A 7 0.30 -31.61 35.15
N LEU A 8 -0.37 -31.74 34.00
CA LEU A 8 -0.75 -30.60 33.16
C LEU A 8 -1.76 -29.66 33.85
N SER A 9 -2.75 -30.19 34.58
CA SER A 9 -3.69 -29.34 35.34
C SER A 9 -2.99 -28.55 36.45
N ARG A 10 -1.99 -29.13 37.12
CA ARG A 10 -1.21 -28.46 38.17
C ARG A 10 -0.23 -27.43 37.61
N ILE A 11 0.32 -27.66 36.43
CA ILE A 11 1.18 -26.68 35.74
C ILE A 11 0.33 -25.49 35.29
N VAL A 12 -0.85 -25.72 34.68
CA VAL A 12 -1.75 -24.65 34.23
C VAL A 12 -2.29 -23.83 35.40
N VAL A 13 -2.69 -24.46 36.52
CA VAL A 13 -3.16 -23.74 37.70
C VAL A 13 -2.03 -22.96 38.40
N THR A 14 -0.79 -23.46 38.37
CA THR A 14 0.37 -22.74 38.92
C THR A 14 0.79 -21.56 38.03
N PHE A 15 0.66 -21.70 36.70
CA PHE A 15 0.95 -20.63 35.75
C PHE A 15 -0.10 -19.51 35.80
N VAL A 16 -1.39 -19.85 35.90
CA VAL A 16 -2.48 -18.87 36.05
C VAL A 16 -2.43 -18.17 37.42
N ALA A 17 -2.05 -18.87 38.48
CA ALA A 17 -1.84 -18.25 39.80
C ALA A 17 -0.60 -17.35 39.84
N ALA A 18 0.47 -17.68 39.10
CA ALA A 18 1.66 -16.83 38.98
C ALA A 18 1.39 -15.56 38.16
N MET A 19 0.56 -15.63 37.10
CA MET A 19 0.13 -14.45 36.35
C MET A 19 -0.84 -13.56 37.15
N LEU A 20 -1.75 -14.14 37.94
CA LEU A 20 -2.64 -13.36 38.82
C LEU A 20 -1.90 -12.72 40.01
N LEU A 21 -0.81 -13.33 40.50
CA LEU A 21 0.04 -12.74 41.54
C LEU A 21 1.06 -11.73 41.00
N ALA A 22 1.51 -11.86 39.75
CA ALA A 22 2.29 -10.84 39.06
C ALA A 22 1.47 -9.58 38.74
N GLY A 23 0.15 -9.72 38.55
CA GLY A 23 -0.80 -8.60 38.40
C GLY A 23 -1.23 -7.91 39.70
N CYS A 24 -0.79 -8.38 40.88
CA CYS A 24 -1.23 -7.82 42.17
C CYS A 24 -0.10 -7.29 43.07
N VAL A 25 1.11 -7.10 42.53
CA VAL A 25 2.20 -6.38 43.23
C VAL A 25 2.59 -5.16 42.39
N SER A 26 1.64 -4.24 42.21
CA SER A 26 2.00 -2.83 42.07
C SER A 26 2.51 -2.41 43.45
N CYS A 27 3.84 -2.36 43.60
CA CYS A 27 4.45 -1.63 44.70
C CYS A 27 3.83 -0.24 44.72
N SER A 28 3.22 0.12 45.84
CA SER A 28 2.99 1.50 46.22
C SER A 28 4.36 2.17 46.40
N SER A 29 5.00 2.55 45.30
CA SER A 29 5.92 3.68 45.33
C SER A 29 5.07 4.90 45.68
N GLN A 30 5.47 5.60 46.72
CA GLN A 30 4.96 6.94 46.95
C GLN A 30 5.23 7.74 45.68
N ASP A 31 4.17 8.11 44.98
CA ASP A 31 4.18 9.16 43.99
C ASP A 31 4.68 10.43 44.66
N ASP A 32 5.97 10.71 44.51
CA ASP A 32 6.40 12.08 44.24
C ASP A 32 6.01 12.36 42.78
N SER A 33 4.70 12.56 42.55
CA SER A 33 4.20 13.17 41.33
C SER A 33 4.68 14.62 41.31
N SER A 34 5.93 14.83 40.93
CA SER A 34 6.35 16.10 40.34
C SER A 34 5.37 16.35 39.20
N GLY A 35 4.55 17.38 39.32
CA GLY A 35 3.40 17.62 38.44
C GLY A 35 3.77 17.45 36.97
N ILE A 36 3.32 16.34 36.39
CA ILE A 36 3.17 16.22 34.95
C ILE A 36 1.96 17.09 34.64
N THR A 37 2.21 18.33 34.23
CA THR A 37 1.17 19.20 33.68
C THR A 37 0.74 18.55 32.37
N GLU A 38 -0.47 17.97 32.34
CA GLU A 38 -1.07 17.42 31.11
C GLU A 38 -1.03 18.49 30.00
N ILE A 39 -0.72 18.07 28.76
CA ILE A 39 -0.92 18.93 27.59
C ILE A 39 -2.39 19.31 27.55
N SER A 40 -2.65 20.61 27.47
CA SER A 40 -3.97 21.10 27.12
C SER A 40 -4.13 21.03 25.61
N TYR A 41 -4.80 20.00 25.12
CA TYR A 41 -5.34 20.00 23.76
C TYR A 41 -6.54 20.95 23.73
N GLU A 42 -6.43 22.06 23.00
CA GLU A 42 -7.63 22.84 22.72
C GLU A 42 -8.51 22.03 21.77
N THR A 43 -9.81 21.99 22.05
CA THR A 43 -10.83 21.65 21.06
C THR A 43 -11.23 22.97 20.42
N PRO A 44 -10.68 23.38 19.25
CA PRO A 44 -11.07 24.65 18.69
C PRO A 44 -12.49 24.50 18.18
N ALA A 45 -13.34 25.46 18.55
CA ALA A 45 -14.50 25.72 17.74
C ALA A 45 -14.00 26.08 16.33
N ASN A 46 -14.38 25.29 15.32
CA ASN A 46 -14.24 25.55 13.87
C ASN A 46 -13.12 24.84 13.09
N ILE A 47 -12.23 24.03 13.70
CA ILE A 47 -11.24 23.27 12.90
C ILE A 47 -11.90 22.16 12.06
N ASP A 48 -12.96 21.56 12.60
CA ASP A 48 -13.75 20.53 11.91
C ASP A 48 -14.44 21.02 10.62
N ASN A 49 -14.51 22.35 10.41
CA ASN A 49 -15.06 22.95 9.20
C ASN A 49 -13.98 23.45 8.23
N LYS A 50 -12.70 23.41 8.61
CA LYS A 50 -11.60 23.82 7.74
C LYS A 50 -11.30 22.64 6.82
N MET A 51 -11.48 22.88 5.52
CA MET A 51 -11.30 21.89 4.46
C MET A 51 -10.03 22.19 3.67
N PHE A 52 -9.44 21.15 3.09
CA PHE A 52 -8.25 21.25 2.27
C PHE A 52 -8.44 20.45 0.99
N SER A 53 -7.95 20.97 -0.13
CA SER A 53 -7.83 20.23 -1.38
C SER A 53 -6.37 20.15 -1.80
N SER A 54 -6.08 19.21 -2.70
CA SER A 54 -4.75 19.03 -3.25
C SER A 54 -4.65 19.39 -4.72
N SER A 55 -3.47 19.86 -5.13
CA SER A 55 -3.01 19.86 -6.51
C SER A 55 -1.81 18.92 -6.65
N THR A 56 -1.49 18.51 -7.87
CA THR A 56 -0.35 17.61 -8.12
C THR A 56 0.55 18.15 -9.20
N ALA A 57 1.85 18.15 -8.93
CA ALA A 57 2.89 18.37 -9.91
C ALA A 57 3.63 17.05 -10.17
N THR A 58 3.55 16.55 -11.40
CA THR A 58 4.37 15.40 -11.83
C THR A 58 5.73 15.89 -12.29
N ILE A 59 6.78 15.28 -11.74
CA ILE A 59 8.16 15.72 -11.88
C ILE A 59 8.95 14.59 -12.52
N PRO A 60 9.55 14.80 -13.70
CA PRO A 60 10.53 13.85 -14.26
C PRO A 60 11.68 13.70 -13.29
N ASP A 61 11.91 12.50 -12.79
CA ASP A 61 12.87 12.23 -11.73
C ASP A 61 13.94 11.27 -12.22
N THR A 62 15.13 11.79 -12.49
CA THR A 62 16.33 10.97 -12.73
C THR A 62 17.21 10.89 -11.48
N ALA A 63 16.85 11.64 -10.43
CA ALA A 63 17.61 11.72 -9.19
C ALA A 63 17.03 10.69 -8.22
N LYS A 64 17.89 9.83 -7.66
CA LYS A 64 17.46 8.74 -6.78
C LYS A 64 16.95 9.21 -5.42
N ASP A 65 17.07 10.50 -5.08
CA ASP A 65 16.70 11.01 -3.75
C ASP A 65 16.16 12.45 -3.78
N VAL A 66 15.00 12.67 -3.15
CA VAL A 66 14.60 14.00 -2.65
C VAL A 66 15.37 14.30 -1.39
N THR A 67 15.93 15.50 -1.30
CA THR A 67 16.73 15.86 -0.14
C THR A 67 16.05 16.87 0.78
N THR A 68 15.19 17.77 0.28
CA THR A 68 14.57 18.81 1.13
C THR A 68 13.30 19.43 0.52
N LEU A 69 12.29 19.69 1.36
CA LEU A 69 11.06 20.44 1.04
C LEU A 69 10.86 21.56 2.08
N PHE A 70 10.61 22.80 1.64
CA PHE A 70 10.29 23.91 2.54
C PHE A 70 9.37 24.94 1.89
N GLU A 71 8.74 25.77 2.71
CA GLU A 71 7.93 26.90 2.23
C GLU A 71 8.80 28.10 1.88
N LEU A 72 8.49 28.73 0.74
CA LEU A 72 9.08 30.00 0.32
C LEU A 72 7.96 30.94 -0.16
N ASP A 73 7.66 31.99 0.60
CA ASP A 73 6.62 32.98 0.27
C ASP A 73 5.24 32.34 -0.07
N GLY A 74 4.80 31.34 0.71
CA GLY A 74 3.56 30.61 0.46
C GLY A 74 3.61 29.62 -0.71
N LYS A 75 4.81 29.32 -1.22
CA LYS A 75 5.07 28.35 -2.29
C LYS A 75 5.87 27.17 -1.77
N VAL A 76 5.84 26.06 -2.52
CA VAL A 76 6.61 24.86 -2.18
C VAL A 76 7.93 24.88 -2.92
N CYS A 77 9.05 24.84 -2.21
CA CYS A 77 10.37 24.67 -2.78
C CYS A 77 10.83 23.22 -2.60
N LEU A 78 11.07 22.52 -3.70
CA LEU A 78 11.61 21.17 -3.73
C LEU A 78 13.05 21.19 -4.23
N ILE A 79 13.93 20.50 -3.51
CA ILE A 79 15.35 20.34 -3.89
C ILE A 79 15.67 18.85 -4.03
N ARG A 80 16.18 18.48 -5.21
CA ARG A 80 16.56 17.12 -5.59
C ARG A 80 18.06 17.05 -5.85
N LYS A 81 18.71 15.96 -5.43
CA LYS A 81 20.16 15.75 -5.59
C LYS A 81 20.46 14.38 -6.16
N SER A 82 21.52 14.30 -6.95
CA SER A 82 22.10 13.01 -7.37
C SER A 82 23.19 12.58 -6.40
N PHE A 83 23.05 11.41 -5.77
CA PHE A 83 24.11 10.84 -4.91
C PHE A 83 25.09 9.93 -5.67
N ASP A 84 24.73 9.46 -6.86
CA ASP A 84 25.43 8.37 -7.56
C ASP A 84 26.49 8.83 -8.57
N ASN A 85 26.51 10.11 -8.96
CA ASN A 85 27.49 10.63 -9.90
C ASN A 85 28.50 11.57 -9.23
N SER A 86 29.71 11.63 -9.79
CA SER A 86 30.72 12.65 -9.45
C SER A 86 30.28 14.09 -9.73
N ASP A 87 29.08 14.26 -10.29
CA ASP A 87 28.50 15.53 -10.68
C ASP A 87 27.57 15.98 -9.54
N GLU A 88 28.11 16.91 -8.77
CA GLU A 88 27.57 17.45 -7.54
C GLU A 88 26.50 18.53 -7.81
N GLU A 89 25.45 18.18 -8.54
CA GLU A 89 24.37 19.09 -8.96
C GLU A 89 23.11 18.95 -8.08
N ALA A 90 22.46 20.08 -7.78
CA ALA A 90 21.13 20.13 -7.17
C ALA A 90 20.13 20.81 -8.11
N HIS A 91 18.97 20.17 -8.26
CA HIS A 91 17.85 20.65 -9.04
C HIS A 91 16.78 21.24 -8.10
N ILE A 92 16.58 22.55 -8.17
CA ILE A 92 15.58 23.27 -7.37
C ILE A 92 14.37 23.60 -8.24
N SER A 93 13.17 23.33 -7.72
CA SER A 93 11.90 23.70 -8.34
C SER A 93 10.99 24.37 -7.31
N ILE A 94 10.45 25.54 -7.66
CA ILE A 94 9.43 26.23 -6.87
C ILE A 94 8.08 26.01 -7.53
N PHE A 95 7.11 25.56 -6.75
CA PHE A 95 5.75 25.27 -7.18
C PHE A 95 4.76 26.21 -6.53
N ASN A 96 3.84 26.74 -7.32
CA ASN A 96 2.66 27.42 -6.80
C ASN A 96 1.71 26.39 -6.17
N SER A 97 0.73 26.86 -5.39
CA SER A 97 -0.27 26.00 -4.73
C SER A 97 -1.14 25.20 -5.70
N ASP A 98 -1.20 25.57 -6.98
CA ASP A 98 -1.92 24.85 -8.04
C ASP A 98 -1.07 23.76 -8.73
N GLY A 99 0.14 23.49 -8.23
CA GLY A 99 1.06 22.51 -8.79
C GLY A 99 1.86 23.02 -10.00
N THR A 100 1.61 24.25 -10.45
CA THR A 100 2.39 24.82 -11.56
C THR A 100 3.78 25.24 -11.09
N VAL A 101 4.78 24.98 -11.95
CA VAL A 101 6.15 25.42 -11.72
C VAL A 101 6.23 26.93 -11.88
N ASP A 102 6.63 27.63 -10.83
CA ASP A 102 6.95 29.06 -10.84
C ASP A 102 8.36 29.31 -11.36
N ARG A 103 9.32 28.55 -10.84
CA ARG A 103 10.75 28.71 -11.15
C ARG A 103 11.50 27.39 -11.06
N LYS A 104 12.55 27.25 -11.87
CA LYS A 104 13.55 26.18 -11.77
C LYS A 104 14.95 26.78 -11.75
N CYS A 105 15.84 26.14 -11.01
CA CYS A 105 17.23 26.52 -10.91
C CYS A 105 18.07 25.25 -10.72
N ASP A 106 19.13 25.11 -11.50
CA ASP A 106 20.12 24.05 -11.32
C ASP A 106 21.40 24.70 -10.80
N ILE A 107 22.04 24.08 -9.80
CA ILE A 107 23.30 24.57 -9.23
C ILE A 107 24.31 23.44 -9.08
N GLU A 108 25.57 23.75 -9.38
CA GLU A 108 26.71 22.91 -8.99
C GLU A 108 27.05 23.26 -7.54
N CYS A 109 26.82 22.34 -6.61
CA CYS A 109 26.76 22.62 -5.18
C CYS A 109 27.59 21.71 -4.29
N GLY A 110 28.43 20.84 -4.86
CA GLY A 110 29.22 19.94 -4.04
C GLY A 110 28.40 18.86 -3.35
N LYS A 111 28.99 18.21 -2.34
CA LYS A 111 28.27 17.39 -1.36
C LYS A 111 27.46 18.26 -0.40
N ALA A 112 26.49 18.97 -0.95
CA ALA A 112 25.59 19.81 -0.17
C ALA A 112 24.81 18.95 0.82
N LEU A 113 24.85 19.33 2.10
CA LEU A 113 24.07 18.67 3.14
C LEU A 113 22.67 19.26 3.22
N SER A 114 22.56 20.60 3.23
CA SER A 114 21.31 21.29 3.51
C SER A 114 21.19 22.59 2.71
N PHE A 115 19.96 23.09 2.60
CA PHE A 115 19.57 24.26 1.83
C PHE A 115 18.61 25.12 2.63
N CYS A 116 18.71 26.43 2.48
CA CYS A 116 17.66 27.36 2.89
C CYS A 116 17.57 28.54 1.92
N CYS A 117 16.47 29.27 1.99
CA CYS A 117 16.30 30.51 1.24
C CYS A 117 16.09 31.66 2.22
N HIS A 118 16.76 32.78 1.98
CA HIS A 118 16.51 34.04 2.68
C HIS A 118 16.38 35.16 1.64
N GLY A 119 15.19 35.73 1.53
CA GLY A 119 14.87 36.70 0.48
C GLY A 119 15.06 36.13 -0.93
N ASP A 120 15.88 36.80 -1.75
CA ASP A 120 16.14 36.42 -3.15
C ASP A 120 17.39 35.53 -3.34
N ARG A 121 17.89 34.95 -2.24
CA ARG A 121 19.13 34.18 -2.20
C ARG A 121 18.87 32.75 -1.76
N LEU A 122 19.54 31.82 -2.43
CA LEU A 122 19.58 30.39 -2.08
C LEU A 122 20.91 30.12 -1.38
N TYR A 123 20.85 29.60 -0.17
CA TYR A 123 22.02 29.22 0.61
C TYR A 123 22.18 27.71 0.54
N CYS A 124 23.37 27.27 0.13
CA CYS A 124 23.78 25.89 0.05
C CYS A 124 24.92 25.65 1.03
N TYR A 125 24.82 24.57 1.80
CA TYR A 125 25.79 24.27 2.84
C TYR A 125 26.44 22.94 2.56
N THR A 126 27.77 22.93 2.47
CA THR A 126 28.56 21.71 2.31
C THR A 126 29.42 21.51 3.55
N ASP A 127 29.45 20.29 4.09
CA ASP A 127 30.34 19.96 5.19
C ASP A 127 31.62 19.31 4.66
N ASN A 128 32.75 19.96 4.94
CA ASN A 128 34.04 19.35 4.75
C ASN A 128 34.42 18.61 6.04
N ILE A 129 33.96 17.36 6.14
CA ILE A 129 34.19 16.45 7.28
C ILE A 129 35.69 16.36 7.65
N ASN A 130 36.60 16.51 6.67
CA ASN A 130 38.04 16.44 6.90
C ASN A 130 38.66 17.78 7.36
N GLY A 131 37.96 18.89 7.14
CA GLY A 131 38.43 20.25 7.41
C GLY A 131 37.89 20.87 8.70
N ALA A 132 36.80 20.32 9.27
CA ALA A 132 36.01 20.98 10.30
C ALA A 132 35.57 22.40 9.89
N VAL A 133 35.13 22.52 8.64
CA VAL A 133 34.65 23.76 8.01
C VAL A 133 33.33 23.46 7.31
N ILE A 134 32.34 24.30 7.57
CA ILE A 134 31.10 24.36 6.78
C ILE A 134 31.33 25.45 5.73
N GLU A 135 31.24 25.09 4.46
CA GLU A 135 31.22 26.05 3.36
C GLU A 135 29.77 26.46 3.11
N ILE A 136 29.57 27.76 2.86
CA ILE A 136 28.28 28.40 2.64
C ILE A 136 28.36 29.07 1.27
N ASP A 137 27.73 28.45 0.30
CA ASP A 137 27.60 28.96 -1.06
C ASP A 137 26.26 29.66 -1.23
N ILE A 138 26.29 30.93 -1.63
CA ILE A 138 25.09 31.74 -1.81
C ILE A 138 24.87 31.94 -3.29
N TYR A 139 23.79 31.39 -3.81
CA TYR A 139 23.38 31.48 -5.20
C TYR A 139 22.24 32.48 -5.36
N ASN A 140 22.18 33.11 -6.53
CA ASN A 140 20.93 33.72 -6.97
C ASN A 140 20.05 32.65 -7.62
N TRP A 141 18.82 33.02 -7.94
CA TRP A 141 17.86 32.12 -8.58
C TRP A 141 18.12 31.80 -10.06
N ASP A 142 19.16 32.39 -10.66
CA ASP A 142 19.66 32.00 -11.99
C ASP A 142 20.73 30.89 -11.87
N GLY A 143 20.97 30.37 -10.67
CA GLY A 143 21.98 29.35 -10.37
C GLY A 143 23.41 29.88 -10.33
N VAL A 144 23.59 31.20 -10.30
CA VAL A 144 24.91 31.83 -10.30
C VAL A 144 25.37 32.06 -8.87
N LEU A 145 26.48 31.43 -8.50
CA LEU A 145 27.18 31.66 -7.23
C LEU A 145 27.54 33.15 -7.09
N GLN A 146 26.99 33.80 -6.07
CA GLN A 146 27.23 35.21 -5.75
C GLN A 146 28.33 35.36 -4.70
N GLU A 147 28.28 34.55 -3.66
CA GLU A 147 29.17 34.65 -2.50
C GLU A 147 29.55 33.24 -2.03
N HIS A 148 30.78 33.07 -1.56
CA HIS A 148 31.29 31.83 -0.97
C HIS A 148 31.95 32.18 0.35
N ASN A 149 31.43 31.60 1.44
CA ASN A 149 31.86 31.85 2.80
C ASN A 149 32.20 30.53 3.49
N SER A 150 33.01 30.60 4.54
CA SER A 150 33.39 29.42 5.29
C SER A 150 33.43 29.69 6.78
N ILE A 151 32.86 28.78 7.56
CA ILE A 151 32.80 28.88 9.02
C ILE A 151 33.40 27.63 9.65
N SER A 152 34.06 27.80 10.79
CA SER A 152 34.59 26.67 11.56
C SER A 152 33.43 25.85 12.13
N SER A 153 33.36 24.56 11.80
CA SER A 153 32.34 23.64 12.33
C SER A 153 32.72 23.07 13.71
N GLN A 154 33.88 23.40 14.26
CA GLN A 154 34.38 22.84 15.53
C GLN A 154 33.41 22.96 16.71
N SER A 155 32.59 24.02 16.77
CA SER A 155 31.62 24.26 17.85
C SER A 155 30.18 23.85 17.51
N ILE A 156 29.91 23.47 16.26
CA ILE A 156 28.55 23.17 15.76
C ILE A 156 28.42 21.69 15.37
N GLY A 157 29.54 21.03 15.02
CA GLY A 157 29.54 19.68 14.46
C GLY A 157 29.04 19.66 13.01
N PRO A 158 28.84 18.46 12.43
CA PRO A 158 28.16 18.29 11.15
C PRO A 158 26.81 19.01 11.15
N ALA A 159 26.61 19.94 10.22
CA ALA A 159 25.38 20.69 10.07
C ALA A 159 24.28 19.77 9.53
N MET A 160 23.13 19.74 10.22
CA MET A 160 22.01 18.87 9.88
C MET A 160 20.81 19.66 9.38
N ILE A 161 20.52 20.81 9.99
CA ILE A 161 19.31 21.60 9.71
C ILE A 161 19.66 23.07 9.60
N ILE A 162 19.07 23.75 8.62
CA ILE A 162 19.28 25.18 8.40
C ILE A 162 17.93 25.82 8.09
N ARG A 163 17.68 26.97 8.74
CA ARG A 163 16.44 27.70 8.58
C ARG A 163 16.66 29.19 8.49
N ASP A 164 15.83 29.82 7.66
CA ASP A 164 15.67 31.25 7.69
C ASP A 164 14.84 31.65 8.91
N THR A 165 15.24 32.74 9.57
CA THR A 165 14.56 33.29 10.76
C THR A 165 14.59 34.82 10.71
N GLU A 166 13.79 35.48 11.54
CA GLU A 166 13.81 36.96 11.61
C GLU A 166 15.19 37.52 11.98
N SER A 167 16.03 36.74 12.67
CA SER A 167 17.37 37.14 13.11
C SER A 167 18.48 36.76 12.11
N GLY A 168 18.13 36.17 10.97
CA GLY A 168 19.05 35.62 9.97
C GLY A 168 18.99 34.09 9.90
N ASN A 169 19.90 33.49 9.12
CA ASN A 169 19.91 32.05 8.92
C ASN A 169 20.48 31.34 10.16
N VAL A 170 19.74 30.41 10.75
CA VAL A 170 20.21 29.56 11.85
C VAL A 170 20.66 28.22 11.31
N ILE A 171 21.90 27.83 11.62
CA ILE A 171 22.44 26.49 11.38
C ILE A 171 22.40 25.71 12.69
N CYS A 172 21.86 24.51 12.66
CA CYS A 172 21.93 23.55 13.74
C CYS A 172 22.72 22.31 13.28
N GLY A 173 23.81 22.02 13.98
CA GLY A 173 24.58 20.79 13.80
C GLY A 173 24.54 19.93 15.05
N THR A 174 25.21 18.79 15.02
CA THR A 174 25.13 17.80 16.11
C THR A 174 25.74 18.27 17.43
N MET A 175 26.59 19.30 17.44
CA MET A 175 27.27 19.79 18.64
C MET A 175 26.83 21.20 19.07
N GLY A 176 26.02 21.89 18.27
CA GLY A 176 25.63 23.27 18.55
C GLY A 176 24.73 23.89 17.49
N ALA A 177 24.40 25.15 17.70
CA ALA A 177 23.70 25.97 16.71
C ALA A 177 24.35 27.35 16.58
N ALA A 178 24.19 28.01 15.43
CA ALA A 178 24.73 29.34 15.18
C ALA A 178 23.84 30.16 14.25
N VAL A 179 23.81 31.47 14.47
CA VAL A 179 23.21 32.42 13.52
C VAL A 179 24.28 32.90 12.56
N ILE A 180 23.91 32.89 11.29
CA ILE A 180 24.70 33.36 10.18
C ILE A 180 24.10 34.68 9.69
N GLY A 181 24.92 35.73 9.71
CA GLY A 181 24.58 37.02 9.16
C GLY A 181 24.47 37.02 7.63
N GLU A 182 24.04 38.16 7.07
CA GLU A 182 23.82 38.31 5.63
C GLU A 182 25.04 38.00 4.75
N HIS A 183 26.26 38.12 5.31
CA HIS A 183 27.53 37.87 4.60
C HIS A 183 28.22 36.57 5.03
N GLY A 184 27.50 35.64 5.65
CA GLY A 184 28.05 34.34 6.02
C GLY A 184 28.85 34.32 7.32
N GLU A 185 28.92 35.43 8.06
CA GLU A 185 29.60 35.50 9.35
C GLU A 185 28.75 34.91 10.48
N VAL A 186 29.38 34.19 11.41
CA VAL A 186 28.71 33.74 12.64
C VAL A 186 28.53 34.93 13.59
N THR A 187 27.28 35.31 13.85
CA THR A 187 26.95 36.45 14.73
C THR A 187 26.78 36.00 16.18
N CYS A 188 26.26 34.80 16.41
CA CYS A 188 26.19 34.14 17.72
C CYS A 188 26.17 32.62 17.56
N SER A 189 26.59 31.89 18.60
CA SER A 189 26.57 30.43 18.62
C SER A 189 26.30 29.89 20.01
N VAL A 190 25.70 28.71 20.08
CA VAL A 190 25.50 27.89 21.27
C VAL A 190 26.15 26.53 21.05
N GLU A 191 26.84 26.02 22.07
CA GLU A 191 27.30 24.63 22.11
C GLU A 191 26.31 23.81 22.93
N TYR A 192 25.99 22.60 22.48
CA TYR A 192 25.16 21.68 23.23
C TYR A 192 25.99 21.02 24.33
N GLU A 193 25.35 20.68 25.45
CA GLU A 193 26.03 19.97 26.55
C GLU A 193 26.51 18.57 26.12
N GLU A 194 25.79 17.95 25.18
CA GLU A 194 26.09 16.66 24.58
C GLU A 194 25.71 16.65 23.09
N PRO A 195 26.34 15.79 22.26
CA PRO A 195 25.97 15.70 20.85
C PRO A 195 24.55 15.18 20.66
N MET A 196 23.84 15.77 19.70
CA MET A 196 22.44 15.48 19.39
C MET A 196 22.27 14.99 17.95
N ASN A 197 21.39 13.99 17.77
CA ASN A 197 20.71 13.75 16.51
C ASN A 197 19.54 14.73 16.43
N LEU A 198 19.53 15.54 15.38
CA LEU A 198 18.51 16.57 15.17
C LEU A 198 17.43 16.04 14.25
N ASP A 199 16.18 16.17 14.69
CA ASP A 199 14.98 15.76 13.98
C ASP A 199 14.19 16.97 13.46
N GLY A 200 14.40 18.18 14.01
CA GLY A 200 13.73 19.40 13.56
C GLY A 200 14.26 20.69 14.20
N PHE A 201 13.97 21.84 13.58
CA PHE A 201 14.22 23.17 14.12
C PHE A 201 13.07 24.11 13.74
N PHE A 202 12.62 24.93 14.68
CA PHE A 202 11.58 25.93 14.46
C PHE A 202 11.66 27.10 15.45
N GLU A 203 10.98 28.20 15.11
CA GLU A 203 10.82 29.36 15.98
C GLU A 203 9.40 29.38 16.56
N ALA A 204 9.27 29.57 17.88
CA ALA A 204 8.00 29.73 18.57
C ALA A 204 8.15 30.74 19.72
N ASP A 205 7.15 31.61 19.91
CA ASP A 205 7.15 32.64 20.97
C ASP A 205 8.44 33.50 21.02
N GLY A 206 9.01 33.80 19.85
CA GLY A 206 10.29 34.53 19.73
C GLY A 206 11.48 33.79 20.34
N SER A 207 11.40 32.47 20.44
CA SER A 207 12.45 31.58 20.92
C SER A 207 12.70 30.48 19.88
N TYR A 208 13.94 30.00 19.82
CA TYR A 208 14.33 28.93 18.91
C TYR A 208 14.22 27.59 19.61
N TYR A 209 13.72 26.59 18.91
CA TYR A 209 13.56 25.24 19.41
C TYR A 209 14.20 24.25 18.44
N ILE A 210 14.90 23.27 18.98
CA ILE A 210 15.29 22.06 18.26
C ILE A 210 14.49 20.88 18.80
N VAL A 211 14.09 20.00 17.89
CA VAL A 211 13.65 18.65 18.20
C VAL A 211 14.84 17.74 17.93
N GLY A 212 15.23 16.97 18.92
CA GLY A 212 16.32 16.02 18.74
C GLY A 212 16.49 15.12 19.94
N ARG A 213 17.45 14.22 19.84
CA ARG A 213 17.79 13.28 20.89
C ARG A 213 19.30 13.23 21.09
N PRO A 214 19.79 13.18 22.34
CA PRO A 214 21.16 12.78 22.60
C PRO A 214 21.48 11.47 21.87
N LEU A 215 22.73 11.28 21.41
CA LEU A 215 23.10 10.11 20.60
C LEU A 215 22.72 8.75 21.23
N ASP A 216 22.65 8.68 22.56
CA ASP A 216 22.32 7.47 23.32
C ASP A 216 20.85 7.42 23.80
N ALA A 217 20.02 8.41 23.46
CA ALA A 217 18.62 8.48 23.88
C ALA A 217 17.68 7.89 22.82
N GLU A 218 16.64 7.19 23.27
CA GLU A 218 15.66 6.55 22.38
C GLU A 218 14.58 7.53 21.89
N LEU A 219 14.19 8.50 22.72
CA LEU A 219 13.08 9.42 22.47
C LEU A 219 13.53 10.85 22.13
N ALA A 220 12.82 11.48 21.19
CA ALA A 220 12.99 12.90 20.86
C ALA A 220 12.61 13.81 22.05
N THR A 221 13.28 14.95 22.13
CA THR A 221 13.07 15.98 23.15
C THR A 221 13.17 17.36 22.51
N TYR A 222 12.31 18.28 22.96
CA TYR A 222 12.37 19.68 22.57
C TYR A 222 13.39 20.40 23.46
N TYR A 223 14.33 21.11 22.84
CA TYR A 223 15.27 21.97 23.54
C TYR A 223 15.09 23.40 23.08
N LYS A 224 15.01 24.30 24.07
CA LYS A 224 15.00 25.74 23.84
C LYS A 224 16.43 26.23 23.66
N ILE A 225 16.69 26.87 22.54
CA ILE A 225 17.94 27.56 22.24
C ILE A 225 17.76 29.04 22.57
N ASP A 226 18.60 29.52 23.47
CA ASP A 226 18.78 30.93 23.79
C ASP A 226 20.12 31.38 23.21
N LEU A 227 20.05 31.99 22.03
CA LEU A 227 21.23 32.48 21.30
C LEU A 227 21.85 33.73 21.95
N GLU A 228 21.06 34.54 22.68
CA GLU A 228 21.57 35.73 23.36
C GLU A 228 22.45 35.36 24.55
N ASN A 229 22.03 34.35 25.31
CA ASN A 229 22.75 33.87 26.49
C ASN A 229 23.69 32.69 26.18
N GLY A 230 23.65 32.15 24.95
CA GLY A 230 24.46 31.03 24.51
C GLY A 230 24.15 29.74 25.27
N SER A 231 22.87 29.43 25.49
CA SER A 231 22.44 28.25 26.25
C SER A 231 21.40 27.41 25.49
N CYS A 232 21.53 26.09 25.61
CA CYS A 232 20.55 25.13 25.11
C CYS A 232 19.96 24.38 26.32
N THR A 233 18.66 24.44 26.51
CA THR A 233 18.00 23.87 27.69
C THR A 233 16.86 22.94 27.30
N ARG A 234 16.78 21.77 27.95
CA ARG A 234 15.66 20.86 27.77
C ARG A 234 14.35 21.55 28.14
N SER A 235 13.38 21.55 27.23
CA SER A 235 12.06 22.15 27.41
C SER A 235 11.01 21.11 27.81
N VAL A 236 10.78 20.12 26.94
CA VAL A 236 9.79 19.05 27.15
C VAL A 236 10.20 17.82 26.34
N SER A 237 10.10 16.62 26.92
CA SER A 237 10.37 15.37 26.16
C SER A 237 9.10 14.80 25.54
N TRP A 238 9.27 13.97 24.51
CA TRP A 238 8.15 13.27 23.86
C TRP A 238 7.28 12.46 24.83
N GLU A 239 7.90 11.81 25.81
CA GLU A 239 7.19 11.07 26.87
C GLU A 239 6.35 11.98 27.76
N GLU A 240 6.83 13.20 28.06
CA GLU A 240 6.07 14.20 28.82
C GLU A 240 4.87 14.73 28.01
N LEU A 241 4.89 14.54 26.69
CA LEU A 241 3.77 14.85 25.80
C LEU A 241 2.74 13.70 25.70
N GLY A 242 2.94 12.60 26.44
CA GLY A 242 2.09 11.42 26.34
C GLY A 242 2.38 10.54 25.13
N GLY A 243 3.45 10.83 24.40
CA GLY A 243 3.96 9.96 23.34
C GLY A 243 4.63 8.72 23.92
N THR A 244 4.33 7.56 23.35
CA THR A 244 5.03 6.29 23.64
C THR A 244 6.00 5.97 22.50
N LEU A 245 7.00 5.10 22.73
CA LEU A 245 7.89 4.59 21.68
C LEU A 245 7.11 3.88 20.53
N ASP A 246 5.88 3.44 20.81
CA ASP A 246 4.94 2.79 19.91
C ASP A 246 3.85 3.76 19.38
N SER A 247 3.94 5.05 19.71
CA SER A 247 2.81 5.97 19.53
C SER A 247 2.56 6.37 18.08
N SER A 248 1.29 6.61 17.82
CA SER A 248 0.63 7.17 16.65
C SER A 248 1.16 8.51 16.12
N PHE A 249 2.32 8.96 16.56
CA PHE A 249 2.89 10.25 16.18
C PHE A 249 4.21 10.04 15.46
N SER A 250 4.24 10.24 14.15
CA SER A 250 5.48 10.19 13.38
C SER A 250 6.18 11.55 13.36
N ILE A 251 7.45 11.56 13.75
CA ILE A 251 8.42 12.63 13.48
C ILE A 251 9.36 12.10 12.39
N GLU A 252 8.84 11.96 11.17
CA GLU A 252 9.57 11.34 10.06
C GLU A 252 10.09 12.36 9.03
N SER A 253 9.73 13.64 9.17
CA SER A 253 10.26 14.73 8.34
C SER A 253 11.28 15.59 9.11
N PRO A 254 12.50 15.86 8.59
CA PRO A 254 13.50 16.73 9.22
C PRO A 254 13.10 18.22 9.35
N ASP A 255 11.83 18.53 9.06
CA ASP A 255 11.36 19.87 8.72
C ASP A 255 10.14 20.35 9.53
N TYR A 256 9.79 19.70 10.66
CA TYR A 256 8.61 20.10 11.45
C TYR A 256 8.76 21.51 12.03
N ASN A 257 8.03 22.44 11.43
CA ASN A 257 7.92 23.85 11.82
C ASN A 257 7.12 24.04 13.13
N GLY A 258 7.40 23.20 14.13
CA GLY A 258 6.65 23.10 15.38
C GLY A 258 5.37 22.27 15.28
N HIS A 259 5.18 21.49 14.22
CA HIS A 259 3.96 20.69 14.03
C HIS A 259 4.09 19.24 14.50
N ILE A 260 2.96 18.65 14.87
CA ILE A 260 2.81 17.27 15.33
C ILE A 260 1.61 16.66 14.60
N TYR A 261 1.78 15.49 13.99
CA TYR A 261 0.68 14.71 13.42
C TYR A 261 0.29 13.56 14.35
N ASP A 262 -0.97 13.54 14.79
CA ASP A 262 -1.58 12.47 15.59
C ASP A 262 -2.35 11.51 14.66
N ASN A 263 -1.73 10.39 14.28
CA ASN A 263 -2.32 9.39 13.37
C ASN A 263 -3.59 8.77 13.96
N GLU A 264 -3.67 8.62 15.28
CA GLU A 264 -4.81 7.98 15.96
C GLU A 264 -6.05 8.87 15.90
N LYS A 265 -5.86 10.19 16.08
CA LYS A 265 -6.96 11.15 16.04
C LYS A 265 -7.15 11.78 14.66
N GLY A 266 -6.21 11.61 13.73
CA GLY A 266 -6.23 12.22 12.40
C GLY A 266 -6.08 13.74 12.43
N TYR A 267 -5.38 14.31 13.42
CA TYR A 267 -5.19 15.77 13.56
C TYR A 267 -3.74 16.18 13.39
N ILE A 268 -3.54 17.31 12.75
CA ILE A 268 -2.26 18.03 12.73
C ILE A 268 -2.36 19.17 13.74
N TYR A 269 -1.39 19.26 14.64
CA TYR A 269 -1.29 20.28 15.67
C TYR A 269 -0.06 21.15 15.45
N ARG A 270 -0.18 22.44 15.72
CA ARG A 270 0.96 23.31 16.03
C ARG A 270 1.21 23.24 17.53
N PHE A 271 2.42 22.84 17.91
CA PHE A 271 2.84 22.72 19.29
C PHE A 271 3.70 23.90 19.70
N ASP A 272 3.32 24.52 20.80
CA ASP A 272 4.11 25.54 21.47
C ASP A 272 4.76 24.93 22.73
N PRO A 273 6.10 24.71 22.73
CA PRO A 273 6.79 24.13 23.89
C PRO A 273 6.84 25.08 25.10
N GLY A 274 6.76 26.40 24.88
CA GLY A 274 6.79 27.42 25.93
C GLY A 274 5.54 27.37 26.81
N SER A 275 4.37 27.33 26.19
CA SER A 275 3.09 27.18 26.88
C SER A 275 2.66 25.71 27.11
N ARG A 276 3.33 24.76 26.45
CA ARG A 276 2.95 23.33 26.39
C ARG A 276 1.54 23.12 25.84
N GLN A 277 1.17 23.93 24.85
CA GLN A 277 -0.14 23.91 24.22
C GLN A 277 -0.04 23.34 22.80
N ALA A 278 -0.92 22.38 22.48
CA ALA A 278 -1.10 21.86 21.14
C ALA A 278 -2.40 22.42 20.55
N THR A 279 -2.29 23.18 19.46
CA THR A 279 -3.42 23.81 18.78
C THR A 279 -3.65 23.09 17.45
N PRO A 280 -4.80 22.43 17.20
CA PRO A 280 -5.01 21.74 15.94
C PRO A 280 -5.20 22.75 14.79
N VAL A 281 -4.53 22.48 13.68
CA VAL A 281 -4.46 23.34 12.49
C VAL A 281 -5.08 22.70 11.25
N ALA A 282 -5.21 21.37 11.25
CA ALA A 282 -5.91 20.60 10.22
C ALA A 282 -6.38 19.24 10.75
N ARG A 283 -7.35 18.63 10.05
CA ARG A 283 -7.80 17.25 10.25
C ARG A 283 -7.69 16.50 8.92
N ILE A 284 -7.07 15.32 8.93
CA ILE A 284 -6.84 14.52 7.72
C ILE A 284 -8.15 14.15 7.02
N ASP A 285 -9.20 13.83 7.77
CA ASP A 285 -10.54 13.52 7.23
C ASP A 285 -11.21 14.68 6.45
N ASN A 286 -10.69 15.89 6.63
CA ASN A 286 -11.13 17.11 5.95
C ASN A 286 -10.23 17.49 4.77
N MET A 287 -9.26 16.63 4.42
CA MET A 287 -8.39 16.83 3.28
C MET A 287 -8.84 15.92 2.14
N LEU A 288 -9.12 16.51 0.98
CA LEU A 288 -9.27 15.79 -0.27
C LEU A 288 -7.90 15.75 -0.95
N VAL A 289 -7.13 14.72 -0.62
CA VAL A 289 -5.74 14.54 -1.07
C VAL A 289 -5.68 13.46 -2.14
N GLN A 290 -4.97 13.73 -3.23
CA GLN A 290 -4.66 12.72 -4.23
C GLN A 290 -3.72 11.66 -3.63
N PRO A 291 -4.11 10.37 -3.59
CA PRO A 291 -3.23 9.29 -3.16
C PRO A 291 -2.19 8.97 -4.25
N PRO A 292 -1.18 8.12 -3.97
CA PRO A 292 -0.24 7.69 -4.99
C PRO A 292 -0.96 7.01 -6.15
N LYS A 293 -0.54 7.31 -7.38
CA LYS A 293 -1.10 6.72 -8.61
C LYS A 293 -0.54 5.33 -8.92
N ASN A 294 0.52 4.93 -8.23
CA ASN A 294 1.32 3.76 -8.56
C ASN A 294 1.79 3.08 -7.28
N ALA A 295 1.54 1.77 -7.15
CA ALA A 295 1.92 0.95 -5.99
C ALA A 295 3.44 0.79 -5.80
N LEU A 296 4.26 1.27 -6.75
CA LEU A 296 5.72 1.28 -6.70
C LEU A 296 6.29 2.49 -5.95
N THR A 297 5.54 3.08 -5.01
CA THR A 297 6.09 4.13 -4.14
C THR A 297 7.10 3.56 -3.16
N ILE A 298 8.28 4.18 -3.08
CA ILE A 298 9.37 3.71 -2.20
C ILE A 298 9.13 4.17 -0.76
N THR A 299 8.65 5.41 -0.57
CA THR A 299 8.34 6.02 0.73
C THR A 299 7.31 7.14 0.57
N ASN A 300 6.40 7.31 1.55
CA ASN A 300 5.37 8.35 1.52
C ASN A 300 5.45 9.15 2.83
N TYR A 301 5.90 10.41 2.76
CA TYR A 301 5.96 11.29 3.93
C TYR A 301 5.07 12.52 3.75
N LEU A 302 4.28 12.83 4.78
CA LEU A 302 3.61 14.11 4.91
C LEU A 302 4.61 15.16 5.40
N HIS A 303 4.88 16.15 4.55
CA HIS A 303 5.65 17.34 4.89
C HIS A 303 4.70 18.44 5.34
N ILE A 304 4.89 18.94 6.57
CA ILE A 304 4.12 20.06 7.11
C ILE A 304 4.98 21.31 7.01
N LEU A 305 4.67 22.20 6.07
CA LEU A 305 5.47 23.38 5.81
C LEU A 305 4.98 24.58 6.65
N SER A 306 3.67 24.73 6.77
CA SER A 306 3.00 25.68 7.69
C SER A 306 1.60 25.21 8.08
N ASP A 307 0.86 26.06 8.81
CA ASP A 307 -0.52 25.78 9.27
C ASP A 307 -1.53 25.58 8.12
N ASP A 308 -1.18 26.06 6.92
CA ASP A 308 -2.03 26.11 5.72
C ASP A 308 -1.35 25.51 4.48
N LEU A 309 -0.16 24.92 4.60
CA LEU A 309 0.56 24.35 3.47
C LEU A 309 1.21 23.02 3.87
N PHE A 310 0.74 21.95 3.25
CA PHE A 310 1.28 20.60 3.43
C PHE A 310 1.63 20.01 2.08
N CYS A 311 2.52 19.01 2.07
CA CYS A 311 2.86 18.28 0.86
C CYS A 311 3.00 16.79 1.12
N TRP A 312 2.56 15.96 0.18
CA TRP A 312 3.07 14.61 0.04
C TRP A 312 4.03 14.55 -1.14
N TYR A 313 5.10 13.79 -0.98
CA TYR A 313 6.01 13.46 -2.06
C TYR A 313 5.97 11.96 -2.31
N TYR A 314 5.63 11.57 -3.53
CA TYR A 314 5.54 10.18 -3.98
C TYR A 314 6.64 9.89 -5.01
N PRO A 315 7.80 9.39 -4.57
CA PRO A 315 8.83 8.89 -5.49
C PRO A 315 8.43 7.53 -6.03
N TYR A 316 8.46 7.39 -7.35
CA TYR A 316 8.24 6.10 -8.02
C TYR A 316 9.53 5.61 -8.66
N ASP A 317 9.71 4.27 -8.70
CA ASP A 317 10.85 3.64 -9.39
C ASP A 317 10.88 3.92 -10.91
N THR A 318 9.83 4.52 -11.46
CA THR A 318 9.59 4.72 -12.90
C THR A 318 10.34 5.91 -13.50
N GLY A 319 11.10 6.64 -12.67
CA GLY A 319 11.79 7.86 -13.08
C GLY A 319 10.87 9.08 -13.19
N VAL A 320 9.75 9.05 -12.47
CA VAL A 320 8.87 10.19 -12.24
C VAL A 320 8.47 10.18 -10.77
N SER A 321 8.11 11.34 -10.26
CA SER A 321 7.64 11.52 -8.88
C SER A 321 6.49 12.51 -8.87
N ASP A 322 5.52 12.32 -7.97
CA ASP A 322 4.43 13.26 -7.76
C ASP A 322 4.66 14.08 -6.50
N LEU A 323 4.56 15.41 -6.63
CA LEU A 323 4.46 16.33 -5.50
C LEU A 323 3.00 16.76 -5.36
N VAL A 324 2.34 16.29 -4.31
CA VAL A 324 0.96 16.64 -3.99
C VAL A 324 0.96 17.79 -2.98
N ILE A 325 0.47 18.95 -3.39
CA ILE A 325 0.45 20.18 -2.60
C ILE A 325 -0.95 20.36 -2.04
N ILE A 326 -1.07 20.46 -0.71
CA ILE A 326 -2.34 20.55 0.01
C ILE A 326 -2.48 21.95 0.61
N THR A 327 -3.61 22.61 0.32
CA THR A 327 -3.91 23.97 0.79
C THR A 327 -5.38 24.12 1.19
N PRO A 328 -5.73 25.09 2.07
CA PRO A 328 -7.11 25.36 2.44
C PRO A 328 -8.01 25.60 1.22
N ASP A 329 -9.20 25.03 1.27
CA ASP A 329 -10.21 25.16 0.22
C ASP A 329 -11.58 25.46 0.83
N ASP A 330 -11.93 26.74 0.86
CA ASP A 330 -13.23 27.22 1.35
C ASP A 330 -14.41 26.79 0.44
N SER A 331 -14.14 26.30 -0.77
CA SER A 331 -15.17 25.82 -1.70
C SER A 331 -15.49 24.33 -1.53
N LEU A 332 -14.56 23.58 -0.95
CA LEU A 332 -14.75 22.16 -0.66
C LEU A 332 -15.70 21.97 0.53
N ASN A 333 -16.64 21.05 0.40
CA ASN A 333 -17.55 20.69 1.48
C ASN A 333 -17.77 19.17 1.48
N LEU A 334 -17.00 18.46 2.30
CA LEU A 334 -17.12 17.00 2.46
C LEU A 334 -18.15 16.60 3.53
N THR A 335 -18.47 17.50 4.47
CA THR A 335 -19.29 17.19 5.66
C THR A 335 -20.79 17.23 5.40
N ASP A 336 -21.25 18.02 4.44
CA ASP A 336 -22.68 18.11 4.10
C ASP A 336 -23.11 17.09 3.03
N ARG A 337 -22.17 16.32 2.49
CA ARG A 337 -22.42 15.29 1.47
C ARG A 337 -22.94 14.00 2.10
N THR A 338 -23.76 13.27 1.37
CA THR A 338 -24.26 11.95 1.81
C THR A 338 -23.13 10.92 1.70
N GLU A 339 -22.85 10.18 2.77
CA GLU A 339 -21.79 9.16 2.76
C GLU A 339 -22.22 7.93 1.97
N ILE A 340 -21.31 7.42 1.14
CA ILE A 340 -21.33 6.09 0.56
C ILE A 340 -20.19 5.30 1.20
N VAL A 341 -20.52 4.25 1.95
CA VAL A 341 -19.55 3.48 2.73
C VAL A 341 -19.12 2.24 1.96
N VAL A 342 -17.82 2.14 1.69
CA VAL A 342 -17.16 0.96 1.10
C VAL A 342 -16.44 0.21 2.21
N LYS A 343 -16.71 -1.09 2.39
CA LYS A 343 -16.01 -1.93 3.38
C LYS A 343 -15.42 -3.20 2.78
N GLY A 344 -14.20 -3.50 3.19
CA GLY A 344 -13.48 -4.74 2.84
C GLY A 344 -12.33 -5.03 3.82
N VAL A 345 -11.54 -6.05 3.54
CA VAL A 345 -10.32 -6.36 4.30
C VAL A 345 -9.15 -5.56 3.74
N ASP A 346 -8.39 -4.91 4.61
CA ASP A 346 -7.17 -4.16 4.26
C ASP A 346 -7.39 -3.03 3.23
N VAL A 347 -8.62 -2.55 3.11
CA VAL A 347 -9.02 -1.54 2.12
C VAL A 347 -8.42 -0.17 2.37
N ALA A 348 -7.98 0.08 3.60
CA ALA A 348 -7.24 1.30 3.93
C ALA A 348 -5.86 1.35 3.24
N ASN A 349 -5.33 0.22 2.76
CA ASN A 349 -4.04 0.13 2.06
C ASN A 349 -4.19 -0.15 0.56
N ASP A 350 -5.41 -0.03 0.01
CA ASP A 350 -5.67 -0.25 -1.43
C ASP A 350 -5.59 1.08 -2.20
N ASP A 351 -4.44 1.34 -2.83
CA ASP A 351 -4.17 2.57 -3.58
C ASP A 351 -5.17 2.82 -4.72
N LEU A 352 -5.64 1.76 -5.38
CA LEU A 352 -6.61 1.86 -6.48
C LEU A 352 -7.95 2.36 -5.96
N LEU A 353 -8.43 1.79 -4.85
CA LEU A 353 -9.67 2.20 -4.21
C LEU A 353 -9.57 3.62 -3.66
N GLN A 354 -8.44 3.97 -3.03
CA GLN A 354 -8.19 5.34 -2.57
C GLN A 354 -8.21 6.33 -3.74
N TYR A 355 -7.53 6.02 -4.84
CA TYR A 355 -7.45 6.90 -6.01
C TYR A 355 -8.83 7.09 -6.65
N ALA A 356 -9.61 6.01 -6.78
CA ALA A 356 -10.98 6.12 -7.25
C ALA A 356 -11.86 6.98 -6.35
N ALA A 357 -11.74 6.82 -5.02
CA ALA A 357 -12.48 7.63 -4.06
C ALA A 357 -12.11 9.11 -4.16
N TYR A 358 -10.82 9.42 -4.37
CA TYR A 358 -10.35 10.77 -4.66
C TYR A 358 -10.98 11.34 -5.93
N VAL A 359 -10.93 10.61 -7.06
CA VAL A 359 -11.50 11.07 -8.34
C VAL A 359 -13.02 11.33 -8.20
N TYR A 360 -13.74 10.42 -7.54
CA TYR A 360 -15.18 10.59 -7.30
C TYR A 360 -15.47 11.80 -6.40
N ASN A 361 -14.80 11.89 -5.26
CA ASN A 361 -15.02 12.97 -4.29
C ASN A 361 -14.59 14.35 -4.82
N SER A 362 -13.68 14.40 -5.80
CA SER A 362 -13.23 15.64 -6.47
C SER A 362 -14.20 16.13 -7.53
N THR A 363 -15.10 15.28 -8.02
CA THR A 363 -16.01 15.60 -9.13
C THR A 363 -17.49 15.58 -8.76
N GLN A 364 -17.82 15.09 -7.57
CA GLN A 364 -19.19 14.99 -7.06
C GLN A 364 -19.43 15.92 -5.89
N ASP A 365 -20.61 16.55 -5.85
CA ASP A 365 -20.99 17.50 -4.79
C ASP A 365 -22.12 17.02 -3.88
N GLU A 366 -22.78 15.90 -4.22
CA GLU A 366 -23.91 15.35 -3.45
C GLU A 366 -23.49 14.20 -2.53
N TYR A 367 -22.53 13.38 -2.97
CA TYR A 367 -22.08 12.17 -2.27
C TYR A 367 -20.59 12.24 -1.94
N VAL A 368 -20.18 11.53 -0.89
CA VAL A 368 -18.79 11.33 -0.51
C VAL A 368 -18.52 9.86 -0.22
N VAL A 369 -17.53 9.28 -0.88
CA VAL A 369 -17.11 7.90 -0.64
C VAL A 369 -16.19 7.85 0.57
N ARG A 370 -16.49 6.95 1.51
CA ARG A 370 -15.70 6.65 2.70
C ARG A 370 -15.29 5.18 2.70
N ILE A 371 -13.98 4.94 2.79
CA ILE A 371 -13.39 3.61 2.84
C ILE A 371 -13.24 3.20 4.32
N ARG A 372 -13.67 1.99 4.68
CA ARG A 372 -13.60 1.48 6.06
C ARG A 372 -13.12 0.02 6.10
N ASP A 373 -12.14 -0.26 6.93
CA ASP A 373 -11.62 -1.61 7.12
C ASP A 373 -12.53 -2.48 7.98
N LEU A 374 -12.63 -3.78 7.65
CA LEU A 374 -13.33 -4.78 8.46
C LEU A 374 -12.50 -5.29 9.65
N GLY A 375 -11.20 -4.99 9.71
CA GLY A 375 -10.28 -5.40 10.77
C GLY A 375 -10.05 -6.92 10.81
N VAL A 376 -10.26 -7.61 9.69
CA VAL A 376 -10.18 -9.07 9.63
C VAL A 376 -8.74 -9.51 9.46
N LYS A 377 -8.27 -10.38 10.37
CA LYS A 377 -6.96 -11.04 10.29
C LYS A 377 -7.13 -12.52 10.59
N TYR A 378 -6.55 -13.38 9.75
CA TYR A 378 -6.52 -14.83 9.95
C TYR A 378 -5.23 -15.42 9.39
N THR A 379 -4.78 -16.52 9.97
CA THR A 379 -3.54 -17.22 9.57
C THR A 379 -3.80 -18.61 8.98
N ASN A 380 -5.04 -19.11 9.09
CA ASN A 380 -5.43 -20.44 8.61
C ASN A 380 -6.93 -20.48 8.25
N ALA A 381 -7.33 -21.56 7.57
CA ALA A 381 -8.70 -21.75 7.07
C ALA A 381 -9.79 -21.74 8.14
N SER A 382 -9.51 -22.24 9.35
CA SER A 382 -10.50 -22.24 10.45
C SER A 382 -10.71 -20.83 11.02
N GLU A 383 -9.62 -20.07 11.19
CA GLU A 383 -9.69 -18.65 11.56
C GLU A 383 -10.38 -17.82 10.48
N ALA A 384 -10.10 -18.08 9.20
CA ALA A 384 -10.74 -17.42 8.07
C ALA A 384 -12.27 -17.62 8.10
N GLN A 385 -12.72 -18.86 8.27
CA GLN A 385 -14.14 -19.18 8.38
C GLN A 385 -14.80 -18.47 9.58
N ALA A 386 -14.16 -18.46 10.75
CA ALA A 386 -14.68 -17.78 11.93
C ALA A 386 -14.73 -16.25 11.75
N ALA A 387 -13.73 -15.67 11.08
CA ALA A 387 -13.69 -14.25 10.78
C ALA A 387 -14.81 -13.85 9.82
N ILE A 388 -15.03 -14.62 8.75
CA ILE A 388 -16.13 -14.38 7.79
C ILE A 388 -17.50 -14.46 8.49
N LEU A 389 -17.72 -15.45 9.37
CA LEU A 389 -18.97 -15.54 10.15
C LEU A 389 -19.17 -14.33 11.09
N ASN A 390 -18.08 -13.80 11.66
CA ASN A 390 -18.13 -12.59 12.47
C ASN A 390 -18.54 -11.38 11.61
N VAL A 391 -17.94 -11.22 10.43
CA VAL A 391 -18.32 -10.16 9.47
C VAL A 391 -19.81 -10.27 9.10
N MET A 392 -20.30 -11.47 8.75
CA MET A 392 -21.73 -11.70 8.48
C MET A 392 -22.61 -11.28 9.67
N THR A 393 -22.19 -11.62 10.90
CA THR A 393 -22.91 -11.22 12.13
C THR A 393 -22.92 -9.70 12.32
N GLN A 394 -21.85 -8.99 11.97
CA GLN A 394 -21.82 -7.52 12.04
C GLN A 394 -22.82 -6.90 11.06
N PHE A 395 -22.90 -7.42 9.83
CA PHE A 395 -23.87 -6.97 8.83
C PHE A 395 -25.31 -7.22 9.28
N GLU A 396 -25.61 -8.41 9.84
CA GLU A 396 -26.93 -8.70 10.42
C GLU A 396 -27.32 -7.75 11.57
N ASN A 397 -26.34 -7.21 12.29
CA ASN A 397 -26.54 -6.24 13.37
C ASN A 397 -26.60 -4.77 12.90
N GLY A 398 -26.68 -4.53 11.58
CA GLY A 398 -26.89 -3.21 10.99
C GLY A 398 -25.63 -2.47 10.57
N ASP A 399 -24.47 -3.12 10.57
CA ASP A 399 -23.19 -2.52 10.14
C ASP A 399 -22.85 -2.80 8.65
N THR A 400 -23.86 -3.17 7.87
CA THR A 400 -23.74 -3.45 6.43
C THR A 400 -23.28 -2.20 5.66
N PRO A 401 -22.21 -2.27 4.84
CA PRO A 401 -21.81 -1.17 3.97
C PRO A 401 -22.78 -0.98 2.80
N ASP A 402 -22.65 0.15 2.10
CA ASP A 402 -23.31 0.35 0.82
C ASP A 402 -22.65 -0.49 -0.28
N ILE A 403 -21.31 -0.60 -0.24
CA ILE A 403 -20.51 -1.42 -1.15
C ILE A 403 -19.64 -2.39 -0.36
N PHE A 404 -19.79 -3.68 -0.66
CA PHE A 404 -18.85 -4.72 -0.25
C PHE A 404 -17.64 -4.70 -1.17
N TYR A 405 -16.43 -4.73 -0.62
CA TYR A 405 -15.17 -4.70 -1.35
C TYR A 405 -14.28 -5.90 -1.02
N GLY A 406 -13.70 -6.49 -2.05
CA GLY A 406 -12.78 -7.62 -1.99
C GLY A 406 -13.44 -9.01 -2.15
N PRO A 407 -12.62 -10.06 -2.35
CA PRO A 407 -13.06 -11.44 -2.61
C PRO A 407 -13.43 -12.22 -1.35
N LEU A 408 -14.24 -11.59 -0.48
CA LEU A 408 -14.70 -12.20 0.77
C LEU A 408 -15.86 -13.18 0.58
N PHE A 409 -16.71 -12.92 -0.40
CA PHE A 409 -17.99 -13.60 -0.57
C PHE A 409 -18.22 -14.00 -2.03
N ASP A 410 -19.02 -15.04 -2.22
CA ASP A 410 -19.58 -15.38 -3.52
C ASP A 410 -20.75 -14.42 -3.82
N TYR A 411 -20.44 -13.32 -4.50
CA TYR A 411 -21.44 -12.29 -4.80
C TYR A 411 -22.52 -12.76 -5.78
N GLN A 412 -22.24 -13.76 -6.62
CA GLN A 412 -23.28 -14.37 -7.45
C GLN A 412 -24.31 -15.06 -6.56
N TYR A 413 -23.86 -15.91 -5.62
CA TYR A 413 -24.74 -16.54 -4.64
C TYR A 413 -25.49 -15.51 -3.79
N TRP A 414 -24.83 -14.43 -3.37
CA TRP A 414 -25.50 -13.35 -2.63
C TRP A 414 -26.57 -12.64 -3.44
N GLY A 415 -26.34 -12.43 -4.73
CA GLY A 415 -27.32 -11.83 -5.63
C GLY A 415 -28.55 -12.71 -5.80
N ASP A 416 -28.34 -14.01 -6.04
CA ASP A 416 -29.43 -15.00 -6.16
C ASP A 416 -30.28 -15.10 -4.89
N ASN A 417 -29.69 -14.80 -3.72
CA ASN A 417 -30.36 -14.78 -2.42
C ASN A 417 -30.85 -13.37 -1.99
N GLY A 418 -30.69 -12.35 -2.83
CA GLY A 418 -31.17 -10.99 -2.60
C GLY A 418 -30.40 -10.18 -1.55
N MET A 419 -29.15 -10.55 -1.27
CA MET A 419 -28.27 -9.82 -0.34
C MET A 419 -27.58 -8.63 -1.01
N VAL A 420 -27.34 -8.72 -2.32
CA VAL A 420 -26.81 -7.64 -3.17
C VAL A 420 -27.79 -7.34 -4.30
N ILE A 421 -27.70 -6.14 -4.89
CA ILE A 421 -28.57 -5.75 -6.01
C ILE A 421 -28.00 -6.23 -7.35
N ASP A 422 -28.86 -6.43 -8.34
CA ASP A 422 -28.45 -6.50 -9.74
C ASP A 422 -28.07 -5.11 -10.24
N MET A 423 -26.78 -4.91 -10.54
CA MET A 423 -26.23 -3.64 -11.01
C MET A 423 -26.38 -3.43 -12.52
N SER A 424 -26.91 -4.40 -13.27
CA SER A 424 -26.98 -4.37 -14.73
C SER A 424 -27.63 -3.08 -15.27
N LEU A 425 -28.71 -2.63 -14.62
CA LEU A 425 -29.45 -1.42 -15.02
C LEU A 425 -28.67 -0.12 -14.80
N TYR A 426 -27.76 -0.10 -13.84
CA TYR A 426 -26.96 1.09 -13.50
C TYR A 426 -25.66 1.15 -14.30
N LEU A 427 -25.10 -0.01 -14.66
CA LEU A 427 -23.79 -0.14 -15.31
C LEU A 427 -23.87 -0.48 -16.80
N GLU A 428 -25.05 -0.42 -17.42
CA GLU A 428 -25.29 -0.80 -18.82
C GLU A 428 -24.28 -0.15 -19.79
N ASP A 429 -24.05 1.16 -19.67
CA ASP A 429 -23.13 1.89 -20.55
C ASP A 429 -21.66 1.52 -20.34
N VAL A 430 -21.30 0.98 -19.18
CA VAL A 430 -19.92 0.56 -18.85
C VAL A 430 -19.70 -0.89 -19.28
N ILE A 431 -20.56 -1.79 -18.81
CA ILE A 431 -20.47 -3.23 -19.02
C ILE A 431 -20.81 -3.58 -20.48
N ASN A 432 -21.93 -3.07 -21.01
CA ASN A 432 -22.40 -3.39 -22.36
C ASN A 432 -21.93 -2.39 -23.42
N GLY A 433 -21.37 -1.24 -23.03
CA GLY A 433 -20.81 -0.23 -23.95
C GLY A 433 -19.51 -0.61 -24.67
N GLY A 434 -18.99 -1.82 -24.46
CA GLY A 434 -17.77 -2.31 -25.11
C GLY A 434 -16.47 -1.81 -24.47
N LYS A 435 -16.55 -1.20 -23.28
CA LYS A 435 -15.39 -0.73 -22.53
C LYS A 435 -14.68 -1.84 -21.76
N ILE A 436 -15.35 -2.93 -21.42
CA ILE A 436 -14.79 -4.06 -20.69
C ILE A 436 -14.41 -5.19 -21.63
N LEU A 437 -13.28 -5.87 -21.36
CA LEU A 437 -12.82 -7.02 -22.13
C LEU A 437 -13.95 -8.05 -22.29
N PRO A 438 -14.22 -8.58 -23.51
CA PRO A 438 -15.43 -9.36 -23.76
C PRO A 438 -15.59 -10.63 -22.91
N ASN A 439 -14.51 -11.34 -22.64
CA ASN A 439 -14.53 -12.52 -21.77
C ASN A 439 -14.74 -12.11 -20.31
N ILE A 440 -14.07 -11.05 -19.84
CA ILE A 440 -14.23 -10.51 -18.49
C ILE A 440 -15.65 -9.98 -18.25
N ARG A 441 -16.25 -9.31 -19.23
CA ARG A 441 -17.65 -8.90 -19.18
C ARG A 441 -18.57 -10.10 -18.95
N LYS A 442 -18.31 -11.21 -19.64
CA LYS A 442 -19.08 -12.45 -19.46
C LYS A 442 -18.89 -13.03 -18.06
N ILE A 443 -17.69 -12.91 -17.48
CA ILE A 443 -17.42 -13.37 -16.11
C ILE A 443 -18.16 -12.52 -15.06
N MET A 444 -18.29 -11.21 -15.29
CA MET A 444 -19.06 -10.31 -14.40
C MET A 444 -20.58 -10.50 -14.53
N GLN A 445 -21.05 -11.09 -15.62
CA GLN A 445 -22.46 -11.34 -15.90
C GLN A 445 -22.84 -12.77 -15.52
N GLY A 446 -23.90 -12.93 -14.74
CA GLY A 446 -24.53 -14.22 -14.55
C GLY A 446 -25.26 -14.72 -15.81
N GLU A 447 -25.78 -15.94 -15.78
CA GLU A 447 -26.32 -16.60 -16.97
C GLU A 447 -27.51 -15.85 -17.62
N SER A 448 -28.29 -15.12 -16.82
CA SER A 448 -29.45 -14.35 -17.31
C SER A 448 -29.10 -12.88 -17.64
N GLY A 449 -27.83 -12.49 -17.50
CA GLY A 449 -27.31 -11.14 -17.79
C GLY A 449 -27.28 -10.20 -16.59
N GLU A 450 -27.65 -10.68 -15.40
CA GLU A 450 -27.52 -9.98 -14.13
C GLU A 450 -26.05 -9.68 -13.78
N VAL A 451 -25.80 -8.58 -13.09
CA VAL A 451 -24.45 -8.15 -12.68
C VAL A 451 -24.44 -7.93 -11.17
N TYR A 452 -24.09 -8.98 -10.41
CA TYR A 452 -23.97 -8.89 -8.95
C TYR A 452 -22.57 -8.52 -8.47
N GLN A 453 -21.59 -8.60 -9.37
CA GLN A 453 -20.21 -8.29 -9.08
C GLN A 453 -19.51 -7.61 -10.25
N VAL A 454 -18.57 -6.76 -9.91
CA VAL A 454 -17.57 -6.23 -10.84
C VAL A 454 -16.22 -6.21 -10.14
N PHE A 455 -15.14 -6.01 -10.88
CA PHE A 455 -13.79 -5.90 -10.34
C PHE A 455 -12.95 -5.01 -11.24
N ALA A 456 -11.97 -4.34 -10.66
CA ALA A 456 -11.18 -3.32 -11.35
C ALA A 456 -9.98 -3.90 -12.10
N GLY A 457 -9.41 -4.99 -11.59
CA GLY A 457 -8.31 -5.70 -12.20
C GLY A 457 -8.38 -7.19 -11.90
N PHE A 458 -7.44 -7.96 -12.43
CA PHE A 458 -7.34 -9.37 -12.09
C PHE A 458 -5.97 -9.98 -12.38
N ASN A 459 -5.69 -11.08 -11.71
CA ASN A 459 -4.60 -12.00 -12.01
C ASN A 459 -5.16 -13.30 -12.58
N MET A 460 -4.45 -13.96 -13.49
CA MET A 460 -4.78 -15.34 -13.86
C MET A 460 -4.24 -16.29 -12.78
N TRP A 461 -5.07 -17.20 -12.28
CA TRP A 461 -4.67 -18.19 -11.28
C TRP A 461 -5.00 -19.60 -11.75
N GLY A 462 -4.00 -20.48 -11.72
CA GLY A 462 -4.16 -21.88 -12.09
C GLY A 462 -2.86 -22.49 -12.58
N PHE A 463 -2.94 -23.61 -13.28
CA PHE A 463 -1.76 -24.26 -13.82
C PHE A 463 -1.28 -23.56 -15.10
N TRP A 464 0.03 -23.43 -15.19
CA TRP A 464 0.80 -23.00 -16.35
C TRP A 464 1.62 -24.16 -16.84
N GLY A 465 1.47 -24.51 -18.12
CA GLY A 465 2.13 -25.65 -18.74
C GLY A 465 3.08 -25.26 -19.84
N LYS A 466 3.97 -26.18 -20.19
CA LYS A 466 4.78 -26.10 -21.41
C LYS A 466 3.91 -26.28 -22.65
N ILE A 467 3.89 -25.33 -23.58
CA ILE A 467 3.07 -25.43 -24.80
C ILE A 467 3.40 -26.67 -25.65
N SER A 468 4.65 -27.15 -25.60
CA SER A 468 5.07 -28.38 -26.29
C SER A 468 4.42 -29.66 -25.75
N GLN A 469 3.93 -29.63 -24.50
CA GLN A 469 3.27 -30.75 -23.82
C GLN A 469 1.76 -30.56 -23.71
N TYR A 470 1.32 -29.32 -23.47
CA TYR A 470 -0.07 -28.95 -23.25
C TYR A 470 -0.55 -27.90 -24.26
N PRO A 471 -0.46 -28.13 -25.58
CA PRO A 471 -0.81 -27.12 -26.58
C PRO A 471 -2.25 -26.61 -26.45
N ASP A 472 -3.15 -27.46 -25.97
CA ASP A 472 -4.56 -27.15 -25.74
C ASP A 472 -4.89 -26.92 -24.23
N GLY A 473 -3.88 -26.80 -23.36
CA GLY A 473 -4.06 -26.80 -21.90
C GLY A 473 -4.31 -28.20 -21.32
N VAL A 474 -4.64 -28.27 -20.03
CA VAL A 474 -4.94 -29.52 -19.32
C VAL A 474 -6.46 -29.71 -19.33
N GLN A 475 -6.97 -30.69 -20.07
CA GLN A 475 -8.42 -30.88 -20.25
C GLN A 475 -9.09 -31.61 -19.07
N ASN A 476 -8.34 -32.42 -18.34
CA ASN A 476 -8.79 -33.07 -17.11
C ASN A 476 -7.62 -33.36 -16.19
N TYR A 477 -7.90 -33.61 -14.90
CA TYR A 477 -6.85 -33.78 -13.90
C TYR A 477 -5.93 -34.98 -14.16
N THR A 478 -6.41 -36.01 -14.88
CA THR A 478 -5.58 -37.20 -15.21
C THR A 478 -4.47 -36.92 -16.23
N GLN A 479 -4.53 -35.79 -16.93
CA GLN A 479 -3.48 -35.34 -17.85
C GLN A 479 -2.34 -34.59 -17.15
N MET A 480 -2.53 -34.23 -15.87
CA MET A 480 -1.49 -33.60 -15.08
C MET A 480 -0.36 -34.62 -14.82
N SER A 481 0.87 -34.21 -15.13
CA SER A 481 2.08 -34.97 -14.86
C SER A 481 3.19 -34.01 -14.46
N ASP A 482 4.23 -34.50 -13.79
CA ASP A 482 5.42 -33.73 -13.43
C ASP A 482 5.09 -32.37 -12.77
N LEU A 483 4.15 -32.41 -11.82
CA LEU A 483 3.69 -31.28 -11.04
C LEU A 483 4.79 -30.76 -10.12
N VAL A 484 4.83 -29.44 -9.95
CA VAL A 484 5.48 -28.88 -8.77
C VAL A 484 4.86 -29.48 -7.49
N PRO A 485 5.66 -29.77 -6.46
CA PRO A 485 5.18 -30.24 -5.17
C PRO A 485 4.02 -29.42 -4.60
N LEU A 486 2.88 -30.09 -4.36
CA LEU A 486 1.67 -29.55 -3.75
C LEU A 486 1.15 -30.50 -2.68
N TYR A 487 0.38 -30.01 -1.71
CA TYR A 487 -0.30 -30.89 -0.77
C TYR A 487 -1.43 -31.65 -1.45
N SER A 488 -1.61 -32.92 -1.09
CA SER A 488 -2.68 -33.75 -1.65
C SER A 488 -4.08 -33.18 -1.36
N CYS A 489 -4.27 -32.49 -0.23
CA CYS A 489 -5.55 -31.83 0.04
C CYS A 489 -5.82 -30.66 -0.91
N ASP A 490 -4.81 -29.91 -1.32
CA ASP A 490 -4.97 -28.75 -2.21
C ASP A 490 -5.28 -29.22 -3.64
N ILE A 491 -4.64 -30.30 -4.11
CA ILE A 491 -4.96 -30.93 -5.40
C ILE A 491 -6.43 -31.39 -5.41
N ALA A 492 -6.86 -32.12 -4.38
CA ALA A 492 -8.23 -32.61 -4.27
C ALA A 492 -9.25 -31.45 -4.21
N ASP A 493 -8.94 -30.42 -3.43
CA ASP A 493 -9.78 -29.23 -3.30
C ASP A 493 -9.95 -28.51 -4.63
N MET A 494 -8.86 -28.27 -5.37
CA MET A 494 -8.93 -27.61 -6.68
C MET A 494 -9.81 -28.37 -7.68
N ILE A 495 -9.73 -29.70 -7.71
CA ILE A 495 -10.53 -30.53 -8.62
C ILE A 495 -12.01 -30.53 -8.24
N ILE A 496 -12.31 -30.49 -6.94
CA ILE A 496 -13.68 -30.61 -6.40
C ILE A 496 -14.39 -29.26 -6.33
N ARG A 497 -13.77 -28.26 -5.69
CA ARG A 497 -14.44 -27.03 -5.22
C ARG A 497 -15.11 -26.27 -6.34
N TYR A 498 -14.43 -26.08 -7.46
CA TYR A 498 -14.91 -25.15 -8.47
C TYR A 498 -15.98 -25.73 -9.40
N HIS A 499 -16.08 -27.06 -9.49
CA HIS A 499 -17.10 -27.72 -10.30
C HIS A 499 -18.33 -28.14 -9.48
N ILE A 500 -18.22 -28.22 -8.15
CA ILE A 500 -19.30 -28.76 -7.33
C ILE A 500 -20.58 -27.94 -7.39
N ARG A 501 -20.47 -26.61 -7.53
CA ARG A 501 -21.62 -25.71 -7.67
C ARG A 501 -22.32 -25.91 -9.00
N GLU A 502 -21.58 -25.90 -10.10
CA GLU A 502 -22.10 -26.17 -11.45
C GLU A 502 -22.79 -27.54 -11.50
N LEU A 503 -22.15 -28.58 -10.97
CA LEU A 503 -22.75 -29.91 -10.87
C LEU A 503 -24.08 -29.87 -10.11
N HIS A 504 -24.14 -29.14 -9.00
CA HIS A 504 -25.36 -29.01 -8.20
C HIS A 504 -26.48 -28.33 -8.99
N GLU A 505 -26.17 -27.23 -9.69
CA GLU A 505 -27.10 -26.48 -10.54
C GLU A 505 -27.62 -27.36 -11.71
N GLU A 506 -26.78 -28.26 -12.24
CA GLU A 506 -27.17 -29.28 -13.22
C GLU A 506 -27.98 -30.46 -12.61
N GLY A 507 -28.17 -30.49 -11.30
CA GLY A 507 -28.85 -31.57 -10.58
C GLY A 507 -28.01 -32.85 -10.44
N ARG A 508 -26.69 -32.75 -10.57
CA ARG A 508 -25.69 -33.81 -10.38
C ARG A 508 -24.88 -33.55 -9.11
N MET A 509 -24.24 -34.61 -8.61
CA MET A 509 -23.21 -34.52 -7.57
C MET A 509 -22.07 -35.47 -7.94
N LEU A 510 -20.87 -35.21 -7.42
CA LEU A 510 -19.77 -36.17 -7.51
C LEU A 510 -20.16 -37.50 -6.85
N THR A 511 -19.85 -38.59 -7.54
CA THR A 511 -20.06 -39.96 -7.08
C THR A 511 -18.90 -40.41 -6.19
N GLU A 512 -19.14 -41.46 -5.40
CA GLU A 512 -18.10 -42.08 -4.58
C GLU A 512 -16.95 -42.63 -5.44
N GLU A 513 -17.23 -43.09 -6.65
CA GLU A 513 -16.22 -43.56 -7.61
C GLU A 513 -15.33 -42.41 -8.08
N GLU A 514 -15.92 -41.29 -8.51
CA GLU A 514 -15.15 -40.10 -8.90
C GLU A 514 -14.31 -39.55 -7.75
N LEU A 515 -14.87 -39.48 -6.53
CA LEU A 515 -14.12 -39.03 -5.36
C LEU A 515 -12.98 -39.99 -5.01
N THR A 516 -13.18 -41.31 -5.18
CA THR A 516 -12.10 -42.29 -5.00
C THR A 516 -10.96 -41.99 -5.97
N ASP A 517 -11.26 -41.82 -7.26
CA ASP A 517 -10.26 -41.54 -8.30
C ASP A 517 -9.53 -40.21 -8.04
N ILE A 518 -10.24 -39.17 -7.62
CA ILE A 518 -9.66 -37.86 -7.27
C ILE A 518 -8.71 -38.00 -6.06
N ILE A 519 -9.12 -38.70 -5.01
CA ILE A 519 -8.30 -38.87 -3.80
C ILE A 519 -7.06 -39.72 -4.11
N GLU A 520 -7.20 -40.82 -4.86
CA GLU A 520 -6.07 -41.64 -5.28
C GLU A 520 -5.07 -40.82 -6.12
N PHE A 521 -5.57 -40.05 -7.08
CA PHE A 521 -4.75 -39.15 -7.90
C PHE A 521 -4.01 -38.13 -7.02
N SER A 522 -4.73 -37.49 -6.09
CA SER A 522 -4.18 -36.43 -5.24
C SER A 522 -3.11 -36.95 -4.28
N ILE A 523 -3.29 -38.16 -3.72
CA ILE A 523 -2.29 -38.83 -2.88
C ILE A 523 -1.08 -39.27 -3.72
N ALA A 524 -1.30 -39.74 -4.95
CA ALA A 524 -0.22 -40.20 -5.81
C ALA A 524 0.68 -39.07 -6.33
N ASN A 525 0.13 -37.84 -6.44
CA ASN A 525 0.82 -36.69 -7.02
C ASN A 525 1.09 -35.55 -6.02
N GLY A 526 0.67 -35.71 -4.77
CA GLY A 526 0.81 -34.70 -3.73
C GLY A 526 1.52 -35.20 -2.49
N TYR A 527 1.75 -34.27 -1.58
CA TYR A 527 2.47 -34.46 -0.33
C TYR A 527 1.51 -34.48 0.87
N GLY A 528 1.91 -35.21 1.92
CA GLY A 528 1.21 -35.25 3.19
C GLY A 528 1.42 -33.98 4.04
N PRO A 529 0.59 -33.74 5.07
CA PRO A 529 0.63 -32.51 5.87
C PRO A 529 1.92 -32.34 6.71
N ASP A 530 2.61 -33.44 7.03
CA ASP A 530 3.88 -33.42 7.78
C ASP A 530 5.11 -33.24 6.88
N GLU A 531 4.92 -33.19 5.56
CA GLU A 531 6.02 -33.01 4.61
C GLU A 531 6.31 -31.52 4.45
N GLN A 532 7.57 -31.16 4.70
CA GLN A 532 8.03 -29.79 4.54
C GLN A 532 8.21 -29.51 3.05
N LEU A 533 7.25 -28.80 2.47
CA LEU A 533 7.41 -28.22 1.15
C LEU A 533 8.28 -26.97 1.27
N GLY A 534 9.39 -26.96 0.51
CA GLY A 534 10.04 -25.70 0.22
C GLY A 534 9.12 -24.87 -0.66
N TYR A 535 9.04 -23.56 -0.44
CA TYR A 535 8.47 -22.66 -1.43
C TYR A 535 9.28 -22.82 -2.73
N ILE A 536 8.62 -23.17 -3.83
CA ILE A 536 9.26 -23.29 -5.14
C ILE A 536 8.98 -21.99 -5.88
N ASP A 537 10.01 -21.18 -6.01
CA ASP A 537 9.96 -19.97 -6.80
C ASP A 537 9.84 -20.31 -8.30
N MET A 538 9.25 -19.43 -9.10
CA MET A 538 9.19 -19.58 -10.56
C MET A 538 10.59 -19.79 -11.17
N SER A 539 11.62 -19.19 -10.59
CA SER A 539 13.02 -19.38 -11.00
C SER A 539 13.54 -20.81 -10.78
N ASP A 540 12.98 -21.54 -9.80
CA ASP A 540 13.35 -22.93 -9.50
C ASP A 540 12.64 -23.96 -10.39
N VAL A 541 11.57 -23.55 -11.07
CA VAL A 541 10.79 -24.43 -11.97
C VAL A 541 11.67 -25.02 -13.07
N GLY A 542 12.61 -24.24 -13.61
CA GLY A 542 13.56 -24.71 -14.64
C GLY A 542 14.65 -25.65 -14.14
N ILE A 543 14.84 -25.77 -12.82
CA ILE A 543 15.82 -26.68 -12.20
C ILE A 543 15.19 -28.06 -11.96
N GLY A 544 13.89 -28.12 -11.68
CA GLY A 544 13.21 -29.36 -11.29
C GLY A 544 12.62 -30.21 -12.42
N ASP A 545 12.87 -29.88 -13.69
CA ASP A 545 12.28 -30.53 -14.87
C ASP A 545 10.73 -30.57 -14.88
N TYR A 546 10.06 -29.72 -14.11
CA TYR A 546 8.59 -29.66 -14.04
C TYR A 546 7.96 -29.25 -15.38
N SER A 547 6.77 -29.78 -15.67
CA SER A 547 5.99 -29.42 -16.86
C SER A 547 4.75 -28.57 -16.58
N LEU A 548 4.34 -28.51 -15.31
CA LEU A 548 3.19 -27.75 -14.83
C LEU A 548 3.55 -27.01 -13.54
N TYR A 549 3.22 -25.72 -13.51
CA TYR A 549 3.43 -24.82 -12.38
C TYR A 549 2.08 -24.22 -11.95
N LEU A 550 1.74 -24.31 -10.66
CA LEU A 550 0.58 -23.61 -10.11
C LEU A 550 1.00 -22.23 -9.63
N GLY A 551 0.36 -21.18 -10.11
CA GLY A 551 0.66 -19.84 -9.63
C GLY A 551 -0.20 -18.74 -10.24
N TYR A 552 0.04 -17.53 -9.75
CA TYR A 552 -0.51 -16.30 -10.30
C TYR A 552 0.37 -15.80 -11.45
N LEU A 553 -0.26 -15.32 -12.51
CA LEU A 553 0.42 -14.58 -13.55
C LEU A 553 -0.45 -13.43 -14.00
N SER A 554 0.13 -12.24 -14.04
CA SER A 554 -0.58 -11.00 -14.28
C SER A 554 0.12 -10.12 -15.29
N THR A 555 1.45 -10.14 -15.33
CA THR A 555 2.22 -9.29 -16.24
C THR A 555 2.87 -10.08 -17.37
N PRO A 556 3.05 -9.47 -18.56
CA PRO A 556 3.90 -10.03 -19.60
C PRO A 556 5.30 -10.34 -19.10
N LYS A 557 5.87 -9.51 -18.22
CA LYS A 557 7.20 -9.73 -17.62
C LYS A 557 7.29 -11.10 -16.94
N GLN A 558 6.33 -11.44 -16.08
CA GLN A 558 6.24 -12.76 -15.44
C GLN A 558 6.12 -13.89 -16.48
N MET A 559 5.36 -13.68 -17.57
CA MET A 559 5.27 -14.66 -18.67
C MET A 559 6.63 -14.94 -19.32
N ARG A 560 7.44 -13.91 -19.54
CA ARG A 560 8.79 -14.05 -20.10
C ARG A 560 9.73 -14.75 -19.13
N GLU A 561 9.67 -14.40 -17.84
CA GLU A 561 10.43 -15.08 -16.79
C GLU A 561 10.06 -16.57 -16.72
N MET A 562 8.76 -16.88 -16.78
CA MET A 562 8.28 -18.25 -16.84
C MET A 562 8.75 -18.98 -18.10
N ALA A 563 8.74 -18.32 -19.26
CA ALA A 563 9.24 -18.90 -20.51
C ALA A 563 10.73 -19.29 -20.42
N ARG A 564 11.54 -18.44 -19.78
CA ARG A 564 12.96 -18.72 -19.51
C ARG A 564 13.13 -19.90 -18.55
N SER A 565 12.32 -19.96 -17.49
CA SER A 565 12.33 -21.07 -16.55
C SER A 565 11.91 -22.39 -17.21
N PHE A 566 10.81 -22.41 -17.94
CA PHE A 566 10.35 -23.60 -18.66
C PHE A 566 11.26 -24.02 -19.81
N ARG A 567 12.01 -23.07 -20.38
CA ARG A 567 12.72 -23.22 -21.66
C ARG A 567 11.76 -23.64 -22.79
N ASP A 568 10.53 -23.13 -22.70
CA ASP A 568 9.42 -23.36 -23.60
C ASP A 568 8.40 -22.22 -23.41
N THR A 569 7.48 -22.00 -24.34
CA THR A 569 6.43 -21.00 -24.17
C THR A 569 5.41 -21.51 -23.14
N PRO A 570 5.15 -20.76 -22.05
CA PRO A 570 4.10 -21.13 -21.11
C PRO A 570 2.73 -21.01 -21.77
N VAL A 571 1.77 -21.83 -21.34
CA VAL A 571 0.36 -21.70 -21.73
C VAL A 571 -0.51 -21.83 -20.49
N PHE A 572 -1.52 -20.99 -20.38
CA PHE A 572 -2.48 -21.10 -19.29
C PHE A 572 -3.32 -22.37 -19.48
N ALA A 573 -3.04 -23.36 -18.65
CA ALA A 573 -3.70 -24.67 -18.66
C ALA A 573 -4.98 -24.69 -17.82
N GLY A 574 -5.20 -23.65 -17.00
CA GLY A 574 -6.33 -23.55 -16.10
C GLY A 574 -6.20 -24.48 -14.90
N THR A 575 -7.28 -24.64 -14.16
CA THR A 575 -7.42 -25.63 -13.10
C THR A 575 -8.28 -26.76 -13.62
N PRO A 576 -7.80 -28.01 -13.60
CA PRO A 576 -8.59 -29.13 -14.07
C PRO A 576 -9.68 -29.47 -13.06
N THR A 577 -10.88 -29.75 -13.57
CA THR A 577 -11.96 -30.40 -12.82
C THR A 577 -12.16 -31.82 -13.34
N VAL A 578 -13.25 -32.47 -12.96
CA VAL A 578 -13.60 -33.82 -13.43
C VAL A 578 -13.87 -33.85 -14.93
N ASP A 579 -14.65 -32.88 -15.44
CA ASP A 579 -15.18 -32.92 -16.81
C ASP A 579 -14.63 -31.80 -17.70
N VAL A 580 -14.19 -30.67 -17.13
CA VAL A 580 -13.71 -29.49 -17.89
C VAL A 580 -12.59 -28.73 -17.16
N PRO A 581 -11.64 -28.10 -17.88
CA PRO A 581 -10.79 -27.09 -17.25
C PRO A 581 -11.54 -25.78 -17.05
N ILE A 582 -11.25 -25.12 -15.94
CA ILE A 582 -11.66 -23.74 -15.68
C ILE A 582 -10.45 -22.82 -15.72
N HIS A 583 -10.62 -21.61 -16.25
CA HIS A 583 -9.55 -20.62 -16.38
C HIS A 583 -9.84 -19.49 -15.41
N MET A 584 -9.40 -19.68 -14.18
CA MET A 584 -9.73 -18.78 -13.09
C MET A 584 -8.97 -17.47 -13.14
N ILE A 585 -9.63 -16.44 -12.64
CA ILE A 585 -9.02 -15.18 -12.27
C ILE A 585 -9.13 -14.97 -10.76
N TYR A 586 -8.13 -14.32 -10.18
CA TYR A 586 -8.26 -13.68 -8.89
C TYR A 586 -8.65 -12.22 -9.12
N PRO A 587 -9.86 -11.79 -8.72
CA PRO A 587 -10.30 -10.43 -8.97
C PRO A 587 -9.62 -9.46 -8.01
N TRP A 588 -9.13 -8.35 -8.54
CA TRP A 588 -8.65 -7.20 -7.78
C TRP A 588 -9.71 -6.10 -7.75
N GLY A 589 -9.94 -5.52 -6.58
CA GLY A 589 -11.00 -4.53 -6.38
C GLY A 589 -12.39 -5.04 -6.70
N GLN A 590 -12.69 -6.29 -6.30
CA GLN A 590 -14.02 -6.88 -6.47
C GLN A 590 -15.06 -6.14 -5.64
N MET A 591 -16.22 -5.86 -6.21
CA MET A 591 -17.27 -5.06 -5.58
C MET A 591 -18.66 -5.60 -5.84
N ALA A 592 -19.52 -5.45 -4.84
CA ALA A 592 -20.96 -5.65 -4.95
C ALA A 592 -21.72 -4.61 -4.14
N VAL A 593 -22.88 -4.16 -4.62
CA VAL A 593 -23.71 -3.17 -3.92
C VAL A 593 -24.75 -3.87 -3.05
N SER A 594 -24.80 -3.48 -1.78
CA SER A 594 -25.74 -4.05 -0.81
C SER A 594 -27.20 -3.81 -1.22
N SER A 595 -28.04 -4.82 -1.00
CA SER A 595 -29.50 -4.68 -1.09
C SER A 595 -30.08 -3.66 -0.10
N SER A 596 -29.34 -3.32 0.96
CA SER A 596 -29.70 -2.31 1.95
C SER A 596 -29.19 -0.90 1.64
N ALA A 597 -28.42 -0.71 0.56
CA ALA A 597 -27.90 0.61 0.21
C ALA A 597 -29.06 1.58 -0.08
N GLU A 598 -29.06 2.75 0.56
CA GLU A 598 -30.12 3.76 0.36
C GLU A 598 -29.99 4.46 -1.00
N HIS A 599 -28.76 4.54 -1.52
CA HIS A 599 -28.37 5.25 -2.75
C HIS A 599 -27.61 4.34 -3.73
N PRO A 600 -28.24 3.28 -4.26
CA PRO A 600 -27.58 2.35 -5.18
C PRO A 600 -27.07 3.01 -6.46
N GLU A 601 -27.72 4.08 -6.93
CA GLU A 601 -27.28 4.88 -8.06
C GLU A 601 -25.91 5.52 -7.80
N ALA A 602 -25.70 6.13 -6.63
CA ALA A 602 -24.43 6.74 -6.26
C ALA A 602 -23.33 5.69 -6.09
N CYS A 603 -23.68 4.52 -5.58
CA CYS A 603 -22.76 3.38 -5.47
C CYS A 603 -22.29 2.92 -6.86
N CYS A 604 -23.22 2.75 -7.81
CA CYS A 604 -22.89 2.35 -9.17
C CYS A 604 -22.18 3.45 -9.97
N ASP A 605 -22.44 4.73 -9.69
CA ASP A 605 -21.68 5.84 -10.24
C ASP A 605 -20.22 5.80 -9.77
N PHE A 606 -19.98 5.51 -8.50
CA PHE A 606 -18.62 5.32 -7.97
C PHE A 606 -17.92 4.12 -8.61
N ILE A 607 -18.61 2.98 -8.74
CA ILE A 607 -18.11 1.80 -9.45
C ILE A 607 -17.75 2.15 -10.91
N SER A 608 -18.53 3.01 -11.56
CA SER A 608 -18.24 3.47 -12.92
C SER A 608 -16.96 4.29 -13.02
N VAL A 609 -16.62 5.05 -11.97
CA VAL A 609 -15.32 5.75 -11.86
C VAL A 609 -14.18 4.73 -11.78
N ILE A 610 -14.31 3.67 -10.99
CA ILE A 610 -13.28 2.61 -10.89
C ILE A 610 -13.02 1.93 -12.24
N LEU A 611 -14.07 1.76 -13.06
CA LEU A 611 -13.99 1.13 -14.38
C LEU A 611 -13.64 2.12 -15.52
N SER A 612 -13.49 3.40 -15.20
CA SER A 612 -13.13 4.46 -16.16
C SER A 612 -11.68 4.32 -16.61
N GLU A 613 -11.34 4.88 -17.79
CA GLU A 613 -9.95 4.89 -18.27
C GLU A 613 -9.00 5.58 -17.27
N GLU A 614 -9.45 6.64 -16.60
CA GLU A 614 -8.65 7.40 -15.64
C GLU A 614 -8.14 6.54 -14.48
N VAL A 615 -9.02 5.76 -13.86
CA VAL A 615 -8.63 4.85 -12.77
C VAL A 615 -7.98 3.58 -13.33
N GLN A 616 -8.47 3.04 -14.44
CA GLN A 616 -7.95 1.79 -14.99
C GLN A 616 -6.50 1.89 -15.48
N ASN A 617 -6.03 3.07 -15.88
CA ASN A 617 -4.62 3.28 -16.25
C ASN A 617 -3.65 3.01 -15.09
N THR A 618 -4.10 3.04 -13.82
CA THR A 618 -3.22 2.74 -12.67
C THR A 618 -3.11 1.25 -12.35
N VAL A 619 -4.09 0.43 -12.78
CA VAL A 619 -4.17 -1.01 -12.48
C VAL A 619 -2.90 -1.79 -12.86
N PRO A 620 -2.29 -1.59 -14.05
CA PRO A 620 -1.05 -2.29 -14.40
C PRO A 620 0.11 -2.05 -13.43
N PHE A 621 0.14 -0.90 -12.76
CA PHE A 621 1.21 -0.56 -11.81
C PHE A 621 1.09 -1.28 -10.47
N SER A 622 -0.09 -1.78 -10.15
CA SER A 622 -0.31 -2.73 -9.05
C SER A 622 -0.01 -4.18 -9.44
N SER A 623 0.62 -4.40 -10.60
CA SER A 623 0.86 -5.73 -11.17
C SER A 623 -0.42 -6.54 -11.43
N GLU A 624 -1.49 -5.86 -11.83
CA GLU A 624 -2.80 -6.47 -12.15
C GLU A 624 -3.15 -6.26 -13.64
N ILE A 625 -4.03 -7.11 -14.19
CA ILE A 625 -4.54 -6.94 -15.55
C ILE A 625 -5.76 -6.01 -15.54
N PRO A 626 -5.76 -4.89 -16.29
CA PRO A 626 -6.91 -3.99 -16.36
C PRO A 626 -8.09 -4.66 -17.08
N VAL A 627 -9.30 -4.39 -16.61
CA VAL A 627 -10.53 -4.91 -17.26
C VAL A 627 -10.99 -4.03 -18.41
N ASN A 628 -10.59 -2.75 -18.42
CA ASN A 628 -10.92 -1.81 -19.48
C ASN A 628 -10.13 -2.12 -20.76
N SER A 629 -10.85 -2.33 -21.86
CA SER A 629 -10.31 -2.74 -23.16
C SER A 629 -9.38 -1.70 -23.79
N GLU A 630 -9.66 -0.40 -23.62
CA GLU A 630 -8.80 0.64 -24.18
C GLU A 630 -7.47 0.71 -23.43
N VAL A 631 -7.51 0.63 -22.10
CA VAL A 631 -6.30 0.56 -21.27
C VAL A 631 -5.51 -0.71 -21.54
N TRP A 632 -6.19 -1.86 -21.65
CA TRP A 632 -5.56 -3.13 -22.04
C TRP A 632 -4.87 -3.03 -23.41
N ASN A 633 -5.55 -2.49 -24.42
CA ASN A 633 -4.99 -2.34 -25.77
C ASN A 633 -3.79 -1.40 -25.79
N LYS A 634 -3.86 -0.29 -25.05
CA LYS A 634 -2.74 0.64 -24.85
C LYS A 634 -1.55 -0.06 -24.20
N TYR A 635 -1.80 -0.76 -23.09
CA TYR A 635 -0.77 -1.51 -22.36
C TYR A 635 -0.09 -2.56 -23.26
N MET A 636 -0.85 -3.41 -23.93
CA MET A 636 -0.29 -4.41 -24.85
C MET A 636 0.42 -3.78 -26.06
N GLY A 637 -0.04 -2.60 -26.52
CA GLY A 637 0.64 -1.80 -27.53
C GLY A 637 2.05 -1.39 -27.09
N TYR A 638 2.19 -0.92 -25.85
CA TYR A 638 3.50 -0.61 -25.26
C TYR A 638 4.37 -1.85 -25.06
N MET A 639 3.81 -2.97 -24.63
CA MET A 639 4.59 -4.20 -24.45
C MET A 639 5.13 -4.75 -25.78
N ARG A 640 4.38 -4.54 -26.88
CA ARG A 640 4.82 -4.88 -28.23
C ARG A 640 5.87 -3.91 -28.78
N ASN A 641 5.76 -2.64 -28.43
CA ASN A 641 6.69 -1.60 -28.90
C ASN A 641 7.09 -0.66 -27.76
N PRO A 642 7.99 -1.10 -26.85
CA PRO A 642 8.37 -0.31 -25.68
C PRO A 642 8.96 1.07 -25.99
N ASP A 643 9.62 1.23 -27.14
CA ASP A 643 10.16 2.51 -27.62
C ASP A 643 9.08 3.59 -27.88
N SER A 644 7.80 3.21 -27.90
CA SER A 644 6.68 4.15 -28.07
C SER A 644 6.16 4.75 -26.77
N ILE A 645 6.70 4.33 -25.61
CA ILE A 645 6.29 4.85 -24.31
C ILE A 645 6.84 6.28 -24.14
N PRO A 646 6.01 7.29 -23.83
CA PRO A 646 6.47 8.66 -23.62
C PRO A 646 7.11 8.83 -22.24
N MET A 647 8.41 9.19 -22.20
CA MET A 647 9.18 9.32 -20.95
C MET A 647 8.71 10.47 -20.02
N ASP A 648 8.15 11.55 -20.58
CA ASP A 648 7.73 12.74 -19.81
C ASP A 648 6.20 12.79 -19.63
N SER A 649 5.57 11.65 -19.39
CA SER A 649 4.11 11.55 -19.24
C SER A 649 3.73 10.58 -18.13
N GLU A 650 2.45 10.55 -17.77
CA GLU A 650 1.90 9.53 -16.85
C GLU A 650 2.12 8.09 -17.35
N ASP A 651 2.34 7.91 -18.66
CA ASP A 651 2.60 6.61 -19.26
C ASP A 651 4.05 6.14 -19.09
N SER A 652 4.96 6.97 -18.58
CA SER A 652 6.35 6.57 -18.34
C SER A 652 6.45 5.38 -17.38
N GLY A 653 5.45 5.18 -16.51
CA GLY A 653 5.37 4.01 -15.64
C GLY A 653 5.39 2.66 -16.38
N TYR A 654 4.93 2.63 -17.64
CA TYR A 654 4.96 1.41 -18.44
C TYR A 654 6.38 0.96 -18.83
N ILE A 655 7.39 1.82 -18.70
CA ILE A 655 8.80 1.50 -19.01
C ILE A 655 9.29 0.34 -18.13
N LEU A 656 9.02 0.40 -16.82
CA LEU A 656 9.37 -0.69 -15.89
C LEU A 656 8.60 -1.98 -16.20
N LEU A 657 7.32 -1.85 -16.53
CA LEU A 657 6.49 -3.00 -16.90
C LEU A 657 6.98 -3.68 -18.19
N ALA A 658 7.62 -2.91 -19.09
CA ALA A 658 8.26 -3.44 -20.30
C ALA A 658 9.59 -4.16 -20.01
N GLY A 659 10.11 -4.10 -18.78
CA GLY A 659 11.41 -4.63 -18.40
C GLY A 659 12.58 -3.73 -18.80
N ILE A 660 12.32 -2.44 -19.06
CA ILE A 660 13.34 -1.45 -19.34
C ILE A 660 13.72 -0.80 -18.01
N ASP A 661 14.99 -0.92 -17.63
CA ASP A 661 15.55 -0.13 -16.55
C ASP A 661 16.00 1.23 -17.14
N PRO A 662 15.35 2.35 -16.78
CA PRO A 662 15.72 3.66 -17.29
C PRO A 662 17.11 4.12 -16.78
N TYR A 663 17.67 3.47 -15.77
CA TYR A 663 18.96 3.80 -15.16
C TYR A 663 20.11 2.88 -15.58
N ASN A 664 19.80 1.75 -16.24
CA ASN A 664 20.81 0.77 -16.62
C ASN A 664 20.50 0.15 -17.99
N GLU A 665 20.90 0.84 -19.06
CA GLU A 665 20.73 0.36 -20.44
C GLU A 665 21.36 -1.03 -20.67
N ASP A 666 22.46 -1.36 -19.97
CA ASP A 666 23.16 -2.64 -20.09
C ASP A 666 22.42 -3.82 -19.42
N GLU A 667 21.50 -3.54 -18.49
CA GLU A 667 20.61 -4.53 -17.84
C GLU A 667 19.18 -4.50 -18.39
N SER A 668 18.86 -3.55 -19.27
CA SER A 668 17.55 -3.46 -19.91
C SER A 668 17.26 -4.70 -20.78
N ASP A 669 16.16 -5.39 -20.47
CA ASP A 669 15.73 -6.57 -21.20
C ASP A 669 14.72 -6.15 -22.27
N ILE A 670 15.23 -5.61 -23.38
CA ILE A 670 14.40 -4.91 -24.38
C ILE A 670 13.49 -5.89 -25.14
N GLY A 671 12.17 -5.73 -24.94
CA GLY A 671 11.12 -6.28 -25.79
C GLY A 671 10.69 -7.71 -25.48
N PHE A 672 9.39 -7.97 -25.64
CA PHE A 672 8.84 -9.33 -25.60
C PHE A 672 9.03 -10.02 -26.95
N GLU A 673 9.41 -11.30 -26.95
CA GLU A 673 9.28 -12.11 -28.16
C GLU A 673 7.80 -12.14 -28.57
N ASP A 674 7.51 -11.77 -29.82
CA ASP A 674 6.14 -11.56 -30.31
C ASP A 674 5.24 -12.78 -30.02
N ASP A 675 5.77 -14.00 -30.15
CA ASP A 675 5.05 -15.25 -29.91
C ASP A 675 4.66 -15.46 -28.43
N VAL A 676 5.53 -15.12 -27.48
CA VAL A 676 5.22 -15.19 -26.04
C VAL A 676 4.12 -14.20 -25.67
N LEU A 677 4.17 -12.98 -26.23
CA LEU A 677 3.16 -11.95 -25.98
C LEU A 677 1.79 -12.37 -26.55
N GLU A 678 1.74 -12.95 -27.75
CA GLU A 678 0.49 -13.48 -28.31
C GLU A 678 -0.11 -14.60 -27.44
N VAL A 679 0.73 -15.51 -26.91
CA VAL A 679 0.24 -16.58 -26.01
C VAL A 679 -0.25 -16.02 -24.67
N TYR A 680 0.40 -14.98 -24.14
CA TYR A 680 -0.08 -14.27 -22.96
C TYR A 680 -1.46 -13.63 -23.21
N MET A 681 -1.61 -12.86 -24.29
CA MET A 681 -2.88 -12.24 -24.66
C MET A 681 -3.98 -13.29 -24.87
N ALA A 682 -3.66 -14.41 -25.54
CA ALA A 682 -4.58 -15.52 -25.71
C ALA A 682 -4.98 -16.17 -24.37
N SER A 683 -4.05 -16.25 -23.41
CA SER A 683 -4.31 -16.78 -22.07
C SER A 683 -5.27 -15.88 -21.28
N VAL A 684 -5.09 -14.56 -21.35
CA VAL A 684 -6.02 -13.60 -20.74
C VAL A 684 -7.43 -13.74 -21.32
N MET A 685 -7.54 -13.94 -22.64
CA MET A 685 -8.84 -14.12 -23.31
C MET A 685 -9.52 -15.48 -23.03
N LYS A 686 -8.79 -16.48 -22.48
CA LYS A 686 -9.36 -17.77 -22.07
C LYS A 686 -10.05 -17.71 -20.71
N ALA A 687 -9.73 -16.72 -19.88
CA ALA A 687 -10.29 -16.59 -18.55
C ALA A 687 -11.83 -16.63 -18.58
N ASP A 688 -12.42 -17.41 -17.68
CA ASP A 688 -13.86 -17.73 -17.69
C ASP A 688 -14.50 -17.84 -16.29
N THR A 689 -13.72 -17.83 -15.22
CA THR A 689 -14.22 -18.11 -13.85
C THR A 689 -13.63 -17.15 -12.83
N VAL A 690 -14.43 -16.58 -11.92
CA VAL A 690 -13.91 -15.84 -10.75
C VAL A 690 -13.53 -16.84 -9.66
N MET A 691 -12.32 -16.72 -9.10
CA MET A 691 -11.94 -17.51 -7.93
C MET A 691 -12.78 -17.09 -6.71
N SER A 692 -13.49 -18.06 -6.14
CA SER A 692 -14.22 -17.92 -4.89
C SER A 692 -13.65 -18.89 -3.84
N PHE A 693 -13.33 -18.38 -2.65
CA PHE A 693 -12.80 -19.19 -1.55
C PHE A 693 -13.92 -19.65 -0.62
N ASP A 694 -14.24 -20.95 -0.71
CA ASP A 694 -15.09 -21.61 0.27
C ASP A 694 -14.22 -22.32 1.32
N TRP A 695 -13.95 -21.62 2.43
CA TRP A 695 -13.20 -22.17 3.55
C TRP A 695 -13.92 -23.32 4.26
N GLY A 696 -15.26 -23.36 4.22
CA GLY A 696 -16.05 -24.43 4.80
C GLY A 696 -15.84 -25.74 4.05
N LEU A 697 -15.96 -25.69 2.73
CA LEU A 697 -15.71 -26.83 1.84
C LEU A 697 -14.23 -27.26 1.88
N TYR A 698 -13.29 -26.30 1.88
CA TYR A 698 -11.87 -26.60 2.04
C TYR A 698 -11.57 -27.36 3.33
N ASN A 699 -12.15 -26.92 4.47
CA ASN A 699 -11.99 -27.58 5.75
C ASN A 699 -12.57 -29.02 5.72
N VAL A 700 -13.69 -29.24 5.01
CA VAL A 700 -14.25 -30.58 4.79
C VAL A 700 -13.26 -31.47 4.03
N ILE A 701 -12.79 -31.03 2.87
CA ILE A 701 -11.88 -31.80 2.00
C ILE A 701 -10.56 -32.09 2.72
N THR A 702 -9.91 -31.06 3.25
CA THR A 702 -8.64 -31.16 3.97
C THR A 702 -8.73 -32.12 5.14
N SER A 703 -9.83 -32.08 5.92
CA SER A 703 -10.00 -32.99 7.06
C SER A 703 -10.11 -34.46 6.66
N GLU A 704 -10.74 -34.77 5.53
CA GLU A 704 -10.92 -36.15 5.05
C GLU A 704 -9.65 -36.66 4.38
N VAL A 705 -9.04 -35.88 3.48
CA VAL A 705 -7.81 -36.28 2.77
C VAL A 705 -6.66 -36.49 3.77
N ASN A 706 -6.49 -35.60 4.75
CA ASN A 706 -5.45 -35.75 5.77
C ASN A 706 -5.65 -36.96 6.70
N ALA A 707 -6.85 -37.55 6.76
CA ALA A 707 -7.08 -38.77 7.52
C ALA A 707 -6.35 -39.99 6.91
N TYR A 708 -5.99 -39.94 5.62
CA TYR A 708 -5.11 -40.93 5.00
C TYR A 708 -3.74 -40.94 5.70
N TYR A 709 -3.10 -39.77 5.79
CA TYR A 709 -1.77 -39.63 6.38
C TYR A 709 -1.77 -39.79 7.90
N ASN A 710 -2.73 -39.15 8.58
CA ASN A 710 -2.74 -39.06 10.04
C ASN A 710 -3.30 -40.32 10.73
N ALA A 711 -4.21 -41.04 10.08
CA ALA A 711 -4.93 -42.16 10.66
C ALA A 711 -4.84 -43.46 9.84
N GLY A 712 -4.22 -43.46 8.66
CA GLY A 712 -4.14 -44.63 7.79
C GLY A 712 -5.51 -45.09 7.29
N LYS A 713 -6.48 -44.17 7.17
CA LYS A 713 -7.81 -44.51 6.63
C LYS A 713 -7.67 -44.96 5.16
N PRO A 714 -8.30 -46.08 4.77
CA PRO A 714 -8.39 -46.49 3.37
C PRO A 714 -9.11 -45.45 2.49
N VAL A 715 -8.69 -45.31 1.23
CA VAL A 715 -9.21 -44.30 0.30
C VAL A 715 -10.72 -44.45 0.05
N ASP A 716 -11.22 -45.67 -0.11
CA ASP A 716 -12.65 -45.96 -0.26
C ASP A 716 -13.46 -45.40 0.92
N GLN A 717 -13.00 -45.58 2.16
CA GLN A 717 -13.67 -45.02 3.34
C GLN A 717 -13.60 -43.49 3.42
N ILE A 718 -12.51 -42.89 2.92
CA ILE A 718 -12.38 -41.42 2.83
C ILE A 718 -13.37 -40.89 1.80
N ALA A 719 -13.44 -41.51 0.62
CA ALA A 719 -14.37 -41.14 -0.45
C ALA A 719 -15.83 -41.22 -0.01
N SER A 720 -16.27 -42.31 0.64
CA SER A 720 -17.66 -42.40 1.13
C SER A 720 -17.98 -41.32 2.18
N SER A 721 -17.03 -41.04 3.09
CA SER A 721 -17.19 -40.00 4.12
C SER A 721 -17.28 -38.60 3.50
N LEU A 722 -16.40 -38.32 2.54
CA LEU A 722 -16.33 -37.05 1.84
C LEU A 722 -17.58 -36.81 1.00
N GLU A 723 -18.05 -37.80 0.25
CA GLU A 723 -19.30 -37.74 -0.53
C GLU A 723 -20.47 -37.30 0.33
N SER A 724 -20.65 -37.94 1.49
CA SER A 724 -21.77 -37.66 2.39
C SER A 724 -21.69 -36.26 3.00
N ARG A 725 -20.47 -35.80 3.31
CA ARG A 725 -20.24 -34.46 3.88
C ARG A 725 -20.40 -33.36 2.84
N ILE A 726 -19.88 -33.54 1.62
CA ILE A 726 -20.06 -32.60 0.52
C ILE A 726 -21.54 -32.50 0.17
N ARG A 727 -22.26 -33.63 0.09
CA ARG A 727 -23.70 -33.62 -0.18
C ARG A 727 -24.49 -32.83 0.86
N LEU A 728 -24.18 -33.01 2.15
CA LEU A 728 -24.82 -32.24 3.21
C LEU A 728 -24.46 -30.76 3.08
N TYR A 729 -23.18 -30.45 2.85
CA TYR A 729 -22.69 -29.09 2.72
C TYR A 729 -23.39 -28.34 1.59
N VAL A 730 -23.44 -28.95 0.39
CA VAL A 730 -24.13 -28.39 -0.78
C VAL A 730 -25.60 -28.16 -0.47
N GLN A 731 -26.30 -29.12 0.15
CA GLN A 731 -27.72 -28.95 0.50
C GLN A 731 -28.01 -27.81 1.50
N GLU A 732 -27.02 -27.44 2.31
CA GLU A 732 -27.16 -26.40 3.33
C GLU A 732 -26.73 -25.02 2.83
N ASN A 733 -25.87 -24.95 1.80
CA ASN A 733 -25.21 -23.71 1.40
C ASN A 733 -25.42 -23.32 -0.07
N TYR A 734 -25.83 -24.24 -0.96
CA TYR A 734 -26.22 -23.99 -2.35
C TYR A 734 -27.68 -24.39 -2.55
#